data_AF-A0A553QKB0-F1
#
_entry.id   AF-A0A553QKB0-F1
#
_cell.length_a   1.000
_cell.length_b   1.000
_cell.length_c   1.000
_cell.angle_alpha   90.00
_cell.angle_beta   90.00
_cell.angle_gamma   90.00
#
_symmetry.space_group_name_H-M   'P 1'
#
loop_
_entity.id
_entity.type
_entity.pdbx_description
1 polymer ?
#
loop_
_entity_poly.entity_id
_entity_poly.type
_entity_poly.pdbx_seq_one_letter_code
_entity_poly.pdbx_strand_id
1 'polypeptide(L)'
;SPGAPSNRQTDRQTDRQEASTPQNKPSPVPKHSLISGSRLVENHEFPRFDDSSLHGFGRTIPSAEIQQSPRFRFGKPENYTTVYHQQETDVLFVGGQAVIYKLSFSDKEVQDTQIPAMMDVNAIKTCISKTSHWKHECDNYITVIEAVGDSMVVCGSRASTPKCWHLLNDSGLMDMSDETAAMNILAPFPSQRSISLSADGSLYSALSAAGGHTGSIRRTYGTKKQLKTETKWLHNPQFAGAAVIPHSDKLKDEIYFFFSEVNSTSSADIEPYRARIGRVCMGDEGGPQNMLPNSWTTFLKARVMCGRAGTPVQYNNFKQAFVLTSHLRTGLIYGIFSNSWNTTVVCAYSIEEIDRAFAGSKLKGYNSPLTNPRPGTCAQGHNQKTLTVIKDHPEIEDVISPVDEAPLDLPVQDHFTQIVADSVLAVNDEHYSIIYLGTGAFIIAQYSLFQDDSPVTNMAIDSKKGHLYIGTELEVQRLPLADCGRYGVSCRECILSRDPYCAWDVSKRKCAAITADYDNKAGTLIQTLDQSNASVCGDTAARKTRSTTPKPVVVDKDGPVLLPCPVRSFHATYRWEKDNCIKEYPCSISGSSCVLAPSPELPLKEGVYRCLVEEGGLQQEVLSYRLVFNSGQLSPSSVSSLVSALLLAAITTHWLL
;
A
#
# COMPACT_ATOMS: atom_id res chain seq x y z
N SER A 1 -6.95 -22.39 -82.21
CA SER A 1 -6.39 -21.78 -83.43
C SER A 1 -5.81 -20.42 -83.10
N PRO A 2 -4.61 -20.11 -83.60
CA PRO A 2 -3.40 -20.25 -82.80
C PRO A 2 -2.43 -19.06 -82.93
N GLY A 3 -1.32 -19.14 -82.20
CA GLY A 3 -0.13 -18.31 -82.41
C GLY A 3 1.02 -18.67 -81.47
N ALA A 4 1.74 -19.74 -81.76
CA ALA A 4 3.08 -20.05 -81.25
C ALA A 4 4.13 -19.67 -82.33
N PRO A 5 5.43 -20.03 -82.29
CA PRO A 5 6.34 -20.47 -81.20
C PRO A 5 7.76 -19.84 -81.30
N SER A 6 8.70 -20.16 -80.38
CA SER A 6 10.01 -20.76 -80.75
C SER A 6 10.80 -21.31 -79.55
N ASN A 7 11.26 -22.55 -79.70
CA ASN A 7 12.06 -23.39 -78.81
C ASN A 7 13.56 -23.02 -78.75
N ARG A 8 14.26 -23.45 -77.69
CA ARG A 8 15.39 -24.41 -77.82
C ARG A 8 15.75 -25.11 -76.50
N GLN A 9 15.80 -26.44 -76.59
CA GLN A 9 16.35 -27.43 -75.65
C GLN A 9 17.89 -27.39 -75.59
N THR A 10 18.48 -27.92 -74.51
CA THR A 10 19.29 -29.17 -74.55
C THR A 10 19.64 -29.69 -73.15
N ASP A 11 19.37 -30.98 -72.95
CA ASP A 11 19.75 -31.88 -71.85
C ASP A 11 21.23 -32.36 -71.93
N ARG A 12 21.80 -32.78 -70.78
CA ARG A 12 22.50 -34.08 -70.52
C ARG A 12 23.23 -34.06 -69.15
N GLN A 13 22.84 -34.88 -68.17
CA GLN A 13 23.31 -36.27 -67.84
C GLN A 13 24.69 -36.31 -67.15
N THR A 14 24.77 -36.54 -65.83
CA THR A 14 24.83 -37.81 -65.03
C THR A 14 26.24 -38.37 -64.81
N ASP A 15 26.64 -38.55 -63.53
CA ASP A 15 27.09 -39.81 -62.88
C ASP A 15 27.73 -39.50 -61.49
N ARG A 16 27.20 -40.00 -60.35
CA ARG A 16 27.37 -41.32 -59.68
C ARG A 16 28.75 -41.53 -59.01
N GLN A 17 28.81 -41.60 -57.67
CA GLN A 17 29.15 -42.83 -56.89
C GLN A 17 29.31 -42.59 -55.37
N GLU A 18 29.05 -43.67 -54.63
CA GLU A 18 28.98 -43.89 -53.17
C GLU A 18 30.34 -43.88 -52.44
N ALA A 19 30.34 -43.63 -51.11
CA ALA A 19 30.60 -44.65 -50.06
C ALA A 19 31.22 -44.12 -48.74
N SER A 20 30.63 -44.62 -47.63
CA SER A 20 31.22 -44.97 -46.31
C SER A 20 31.55 -43.92 -45.22
N THR A 21 30.94 -44.16 -44.05
CA THR A 21 31.13 -43.71 -42.64
C THR A 21 32.54 -43.99 -42.07
N PRO A 22 33.01 -43.46 -40.90
CA PRO A 22 32.36 -43.58 -39.56
C PRO A 22 32.57 -42.44 -38.51
N GLN A 23 31.79 -42.55 -37.42
CA GLN A 23 31.92 -42.03 -36.03
C GLN A 23 33.09 -41.08 -35.64
N ASN A 24 32.78 -39.94 -34.99
CA ASN A 24 32.96 -39.69 -33.53
C ASN A 24 32.86 -38.19 -33.17
N LYS A 25 32.40 -37.91 -31.93
CA LYS A 25 32.27 -36.62 -31.21
C LYS A 25 33.50 -35.67 -31.33
N PRO A 26 33.33 -34.34 -31.18
CA PRO A 26 33.62 -33.72 -29.87
C PRO A 26 32.79 -32.48 -29.46
N SER A 27 32.89 -32.18 -28.15
CA SER A 27 32.44 -31.02 -27.38
C SER A 27 33.59 -29.97 -27.25
N PRO A 28 33.38 -28.77 -26.64
CA PRO A 28 33.77 -27.46 -27.21
C PRO A 28 34.85 -26.68 -26.42
N VAL A 29 34.93 -25.34 -26.68
CA VAL A 29 35.70 -24.23 -26.02
C VAL A 29 37.06 -23.95 -26.73
N PRO A 30 37.73 -22.74 -26.73
CA PRO A 30 37.53 -21.42 -26.06
C PRO A 30 37.79 -20.08 -26.85
N LYS A 31 37.25 -18.98 -26.28
CA LYS A 31 37.85 -17.67 -25.83
C LYS A 31 38.78 -16.73 -26.66
N HIS A 32 38.56 -15.42 -26.38
CA HIS A 32 39.47 -14.23 -26.27
C HIS A 32 39.97 -13.55 -27.58
N SER A 33 40.23 -12.23 -27.70
CA SER A 33 40.26 -11.02 -26.84
C SER A 33 40.70 -9.76 -27.67
N LEU A 34 40.76 -8.59 -26.98
CA LEU A 34 41.52 -7.32 -27.22
C LEU A 34 40.73 -6.15 -27.87
N ILE A 35 40.60 -4.90 -27.39
CA ILE A 35 41.18 -3.94 -26.41
C ILE A 35 41.73 -2.66 -27.12
N SER A 36 41.11 -1.52 -26.74
CA SER A 36 41.61 -0.12 -26.55
C SER A 36 41.79 0.89 -27.69
N GLY A 37 41.20 2.08 -27.46
CA GLY A 37 41.55 3.40 -28.05
C GLY A 37 40.53 4.50 -27.72
N SER A 38 40.84 5.39 -26.77
CA SER A 38 39.96 6.34 -26.06
C SER A 38 39.82 7.76 -26.67
N ARG A 39 38.66 8.43 -26.54
CA ARG A 39 38.51 9.83 -25.99
C ARG A 39 37.05 10.35 -25.91
N LEU A 40 36.60 10.55 -24.67
CA LEU A 40 35.80 11.65 -24.09
C LEU A 40 34.66 12.32 -24.89
N VAL A 41 33.42 11.94 -24.56
CA VAL A 41 32.30 12.87 -24.28
C VAL A 41 31.53 12.26 -23.09
N GLU A 42 31.31 13.06 -22.04
CA GLU A 42 30.60 12.69 -20.82
C GLU A 42 29.15 12.29 -21.14
N ASN A 43 28.81 11.02 -20.88
CA ASN A 43 27.45 10.56 -20.71
C ASN A 43 27.33 9.98 -19.31
N HIS A 44 26.53 10.63 -18.47
CA HIS A 44 25.96 9.99 -17.29
C HIS A 44 24.94 8.95 -17.78
N GLU A 45 25.39 7.71 -17.98
CA GLU A 45 24.50 6.54 -18.06
C GLU A 45 23.97 6.25 -16.65
N PHE A 46 22.67 6.40 -16.47
CA PHE A 46 21.93 6.00 -15.27
C PHE A 46 21.26 4.64 -15.49
N PRO A 47 21.03 3.85 -14.41
CA PRO A 47 20.91 2.41 -14.52
C PRO A 47 19.54 1.97 -15.03
N ARG A 48 19.55 0.89 -15.80
CA ARG A 48 18.35 0.07 -16.07
C ARG A 48 17.88 -0.51 -14.74
N PHE A 49 16.57 -0.47 -14.50
CA PHE A 49 15.93 -1.27 -13.46
C PHE A 49 16.29 -2.74 -13.72
N ASP A 50 17.13 -3.31 -12.86
CA ASP A 50 17.50 -4.72 -12.96
C ASP A 50 16.36 -5.57 -12.40
N ASP A 51 16.10 -6.65 -13.13
CA ASP A 51 14.94 -7.55 -13.07
C ASP A 51 15.03 -8.52 -11.87
N SER A 52 15.34 -8.00 -10.68
CA SER A 52 15.41 -8.80 -9.45
C SER A 52 14.04 -8.84 -8.77
N SER A 53 13.32 -9.93 -9.02
CA SER A 53 12.21 -10.49 -8.22
C SER A 53 11.78 -9.63 -7.01
N LEU A 54 10.59 -9.02 -7.10
CA LEU A 54 9.91 -8.29 -6.01
C LEU A 54 9.57 -9.23 -4.85
N HIS A 55 10.56 -9.65 -4.07
CA HIS A 55 10.36 -10.41 -2.83
C HIS A 55 10.18 -9.44 -1.65
N GLY A 56 8.97 -9.39 -1.09
CA GLY A 56 8.68 -8.58 0.09
C GLY A 56 9.34 -9.15 1.34
N PHE A 57 10.37 -8.49 1.86
CA PHE A 57 10.93 -8.78 3.19
C PHE A 57 10.37 -7.76 4.19
N GLY A 58 9.47 -8.17 5.09
CA GLY A 58 8.84 -7.22 6.05
C GLY A 58 8.89 -7.72 7.49
N ARG A 59 9.70 -7.11 8.36
CA ARG A 59 9.83 -7.48 9.79
C ARG A 59 8.66 -6.92 10.60
N THR A 60 8.10 -7.75 11.46
CA THR A 60 7.03 -7.38 12.39
C THR A 60 7.57 -6.84 13.71
N ILE A 61 6.92 -5.80 14.26
CA ILE A 61 7.32 -5.17 15.52
C ILE A 61 6.13 -5.07 16.50
N PRO A 62 6.24 -5.59 17.74
CA PRO A 62 5.19 -5.46 18.76
C PRO A 62 4.84 -4.01 19.11
N SER A 63 3.54 -3.74 19.32
CA SER A 63 2.96 -2.42 19.71
C SER A 63 3.66 -1.71 20.88
N ALA A 64 4.20 -2.48 21.82
CA ALA A 64 4.65 -1.98 23.13
C ALA A 64 5.92 -1.11 23.10
N GLU A 65 6.64 -1.02 21.98
CA GLU A 65 7.86 -0.21 21.83
C GLU A 65 7.66 1.05 20.97
N ILE A 66 6.41 1.36 20.56
CA ILE A 66 6.11 2.59 19.84
C ILE A 66 6.18 3.77 20.82
N GLN A 67 7.21 4.60 20.70
CA GLN A 67 7.23 5.93 21.34
C GLN A 67 5.94 6.64 20.93
N GLN A 68 5.08 6.98 21.90
CA GLN A 68 3.70 7.44 21.67
C GLN A 68 3.65 8.46 20.53
N SER A 69 3.27 8.00 19.34
CA SER A 69 3.25 8.87 18.17
C SER A 69 2.04 9.78 18.27
N PRO A 70 2.17 11.07 17.88
CA PRO A 70 1.12 12.06 18.05
C PRO A 70 -0.15 11.60 17.33
N ARG A 71 -1.25 11.57 18.09
CA ARG A 71 -2.56 11.08 17.64
C ARG A 71 -3.67 12.03 18.07
N PHE A 72 -4.70 12.11 17.25
CA PHE A 72 -5.94 12.82 17.52
C PHE A 72 -7.10 11.82 17.56
N ARG A 73 -7.88 11.83 18.64
CA ARG A 73 -9.06 10.96 18.80
C ARG A 73 -10.32 11.76 18.53
N PHE A 74 -11.21 11.20 17.72
CA PHE A 74 -12.52 11.80 17.50
C PHE A 74 -13.37 11.68 18.77
N GLY A 75 -14.24 12.67 19.01
CA GLY A 75 -15.20 12.62 20.12
C GLY A 75 -16.32 11.57 19.92
N LYS A 76 -16.51 11.11 18.68
CA LYS A 76 -17.43 10.05 18.25
C LYS A 76 -16.83 9.31 17.06
N PRO A 77 -17.24 8.06 16.77
CA PRO A 77 -16.81 7.37 15.55
C PRO A 77 -17.21 8.15 14.28
N GLU A 78 -16.26 8.31 13.37
CA GLU A 78 -16.39 8.95 12.06
C GLU A 78 -16.26 7.91 10.95
N ASN A 79 -17.38 7.30 10.55
CA ASN A 79 -17.38 6.15 9.62
C ASN A 79 -17.01 6.51 8.17
N TYR A 80 -17.14 7.78 7.80
CA TYR A 80 -16.87 8.28 6.46
C TYR A 80 -15.93 9.47 6.54
N THR A 81 -14.65 9.20 6.38
CA THR A 81 -13.58 10.20 6.49
C THR A 81 -12.86 10.39 5.16
N THR A 82 -12.48 11.64 4.89
CA THR A 82 -11.55 12.00 3.82
C THR A 82 -10.37 12.74 4.42
N VAL A 83 -9.20 12.61 3.81
CA VAL A 83 -7.97 13.22 4.32
C VAL A 83 -7.30 13.99 3.19
N TYR A 84 -6.95 15.24 3.47
CA TYR A 84 -6.14 16.09 2.62
C TYR A 84 -4.91 16.58 3.41
N HIS A 85 -3.72 16.17 2.99
CA HIS A 85 -2.46 16.66 3.55
C HIS A 85 -2.03 17.93 2.82
N GLN A 86 -1.78 18.99 3.59
CA GLN A 86 -1.23 20.22 3.02
C GLN A 86 0.27 20.03 2.82
N GLN A 87 0.69 20.01 1.55
CA GLN A 87 2.08 19.76 1.16
C GLN A 87 3.05 20.68 1.90
N GLU A 88 4.18 20.12 2.35
CA GLU A 88 5.28 20.81 3.04
C GLU A 88 4.91 21.41 4.42
N THR A 89 3.68 21.18 4.91
CA THR A 89 3.27 21.55 6.27
C THR A 89 2.99 20.30 7.11
N ASP A 90 2.82 20.47 8.41
CA ASP A 90 2.38 19.40 9.31
C ASP A 90 0.86 19.44 9.54
N VAL A 91 0.13 20.04 8.59
CA VAL A 91 -1.31 20.25 8.67
C VAL A 91 -2.05 19.21 7.83
N LEU A 92 -3.01 18.56 8.46
CA LEU A 92 -3.91 17.60 7.86
C LEU A 92 -5.35 18.09 8.01
N PHE A 93 -6.07 18.18 6.90
CA PHE A 93 -7.51 18.40 6.92
C PHE A 93 -8.23 17.07 6.83
N VAL A 94 -9.16 16.83 7.75
CA VAL A 94 -9.95 15.59 7.82
C VAL A 94 -11.43 15.95 7.75
N GLY A 95 -12.13 15.46 6.74
CA GLY A 95 -13.57 15.61 6.64
C GLY A 95 -14.27 14.52 7.45
N GLY A 96 -15.29 14.89 8.22
CA GLY A 96 -16.14 13.96 8.97
C GLY A 96 -17.62 14.30 8.82
N GLN A 97 -18.45 13.83 9.74
CA GLN A 97 -19.89 14.08 9.80
C GLN A 97 -20.18 15.49 10.30
N ALA A 98 -20.53 16.37 9.38
CA ALA A 98 -20.87 17.78 9.56
C ALA A 98 -19.73 18.66 10.10
N VAL A 99 -18.48 18.23 9.91
CA VAL A 99 -17.30 18.93 10.42
C VAL A 99 -16.08 18.68 9.55
N ILE A 100 -15.17 19.66 9.52
CA ILE A 100 -13.81 19.52 9.00
C ILE A 100 -12.85 19.74 10.18
N TYR A 101 -11.97 18.78 10.43
CA TYR A 101 -10.90 18.89 11.40
C TYR A 101 -9.64 19.40 10.71
N LYS A 102 -9.13 20.56 11.12
CA LYS A 102 -7.78 21.01 10.79
C LYS A 102 -6.86 20.56 11.91
N LEU A 103 -6.00 19.58 11.63
CA LEU A 103 -5.08 18.98 12.60
C LEU A 103 -3.66 19.45 12.29
N SER A 104 -3.02 20.14 13.23
CA SER A 104 -1.62 20.55 13.15
C SER A 104 -0.77 19.66 14.05
N PHE A 105 0.08 18.83 13.44
CA PHE A 105 0.91 17.87 14.15
C PHE A 105 2.23 18.50 14.59
N SER A 106 2.59 18.27 15.85
CA SER A 106 3.95 18.45 16.36
C SER A 106 4.50 17.10 16.82
N ASP A 107 5.76 17.05 17.26
CA ASP A 107 6.38 15.80 17.72
C ASP A 107 5.73 15.23 19.00
N LYS A 108 4.94 16.02 19.72
CA LYS A 108 4.36 15.63 21.02
C LYS A 108 2.84 15.74 21.07
N GLU A 109 2.28 16.76 20.43
CA GLU A 109 0.87 17.09 20.50
C GLU A 109 0.26 17.31 19.11
N VAL A 110 -1.06 17.18 19.04
CA VAL A 110 -1.86 17.54 17.87
C VAL A 110 -2.78 18.68 18.28
N GLN A 111 -2.67 19.83 17.61
CA GLN A 111 -3.60 20.93 17.79
C GLN A 111 -4.73 20.80 16.78
N ASP A 112 -5.98 20.80 17.23
CA ASP A 112 -7.14 20.71 16.35
C ASP A 112 -7.94 22.01 16.27
N THR A 113 -8.54 22.25 15.11
CA THR A 113 -9.56 23.28 14.92
C THR A 113 -10.70 22.65 14.15
N GLN A 114 -11.92 22.74 14.70
CA GLN A 114 -13.11 22.16 14.10
C GLN A 114 -13.90 23.22 13.36
N ILE A 115 -14.15 22.99 12.09
CA ILE A 115 -14.87 23.90 11.20
C ILE A 115 -16.22 23.24 10.89
N PRO A 116 -17.33 23.76 11.44
CA PRO A 116 -18.64 23.13 11.27
C PRO A 116 -19.14 23.30 9.84
N ALA A 117 -19.67 22.22 9.27
CA ALA A 117 -20.33 22.22 7.97
C ALA A 117 -21.85 22.14 8.17
N MET A 118 -22.58 23.12 7.64
CA MET A 118 -24.01 23.27 7.91
C MET A 118 -24.82 22.01 7.59
N MET A 119 -25.65 21.59 8.54
CA MET A 119 -26.64 20.53 8.35
C MET A 119 -27.99 21.13 7.94
N ASP A 120 -28.74 20.44 7.10
CA ASP A 120 -30.11 20.80 6.75
C ASP A 120 -31.08 19.75 7.31
N VAL A 121 -31.72 20.08 8.43
CA VAL A 121 -32.63 19.18 9.15
C VAL A 121 -33.82 18.76 8.28
N ASN A 122 -34.28 19.63 7.38
CA ASN A 122 -35.39 19.30 6.49
C ASN A 122 -34.93 18.36 5.37
N ALA A 123 -33.72 18.56 4.83
CA ALA A 123 -33.12 17.64 3.88
C ALA A 123 -32.89 16.25 4.50
N ILE A 124 -32.42 16.18 5.76
CA ILE A 124 -32.25 14.93 6.51
C ILE A 124 -33.58 14.19 6.63
N LYS A 125 -34.64 14.85 7.11
CA LYS A 125 -35.98 14.25 7.22
C LYS A 125 -36.50 13.74 5.88
N THR A 126 -36.25 14.50 4.81
CA THR A 126 -36.65 14.15 3.45
C THR A 126 -35.84 12.96 2.90
N CYS A 127 -34.55 12.88 3.20
CA CYS A 127 -33.71 11.75 2.84
C CYS A 127 -34.19 10.47 3.52
N ILE A 128 -34.40 10.52 4.84
CA ILE A 128 -34.84 9.37 5.65
C ILE A 128 -36.21 8.84 5.20
N SER A 129 -37.13 9.72 4.78
CA SER A 129 -38.45 9.30 4.28
C SER A 129 -38.39 8.67 2.89
N LYS A 130 -37.40 9.02 2.06
CA LYS A 130 -37.24 8.51 0.69
C LYS A 130 -36.43 7.21 0.60
N THR A 131 -35.59 6.90 1.59
CA THR A 131 -34.69 5.74 1.56
C THR A 131 -35.00 4.72 2.65
N SER A 132 -35.11 3.44 2.29
CA SER A 132 -35.20 2.33 3.23
C SER A 132 -33.84 1.80 3.66
N HIS A 133 -32.83 1.86 2.78
CA HIS A 133 -31.53 1.20 2.96
C HIS A 133 -30.41 2.12 3.48
N TRP A 134 -30.51 3.44 3.23
CA TRP A 134 -29.42 4.40 3.48
C TRP A 134 -29.73 5.42 4.59
N LYS A 135 -30.61 5.06 5.54
CA LYS A 135 -31.08 6.01 6.57
C LYS A 135 -29.97 6.57 7.45
N HIS A 136 -28.96 5.76 7.75
CA HIS A 136 -27.78 6.16 8.53
C HIS A 136 -26.82 7.08 7.75
N GLU A 137 -26.96 7.15 6.42
CA GLU A 137 -26.17 8.02 5.54
C GLU A 137 -26.86 9.34 5.22
N CYS A 138 -28.07 9.57 5.76
CA CYS A 138 -28.81 10.82 5.62
C CYS A 138 -28.28 11.91 6.56
N ASP A 139 -27.01 12.26 6.38
CA ASP A 139 -26.36 13.39 7.04
C ASP A 139 -25.41 14.09 6.05
N ASN A 140 -24.70 15.12 6.51
CA ASN A 140 -23.69 15.82 5.74
C ASN A 140 -22.29 15.25 6.03
N TYR A 141 -21.80 14.35 5.19
CA TYR A 141 -20.45 13.80 5.30
C TYR A 141 -19.51 14.54 4.35
N ILE A 142 -18.46 15.15 4.90
CA ILE A 142 -17.43 15.82 4.12
C ILE A 142 -16.50 14.78 3.52
N THR A 143 -16.48 14.70 2.20
CA THR A 143 -15.81 13.61 1.45
C THR A 143 -14.88 14.11 0.36
N VAL A 144 -14.89 15.43 0.09
CA VAL A 144 -13.96 16.10 -0.84
C VAL A 144 -13.34 17.29 -0.13
N ILE A 145 -12.01 17.36 -0.12
CA ILE A 145 -11.20 18.50 0.33
C ILE A 145 -10.01 18.60 -0.63
N GLU A 146 -9.94 19.67 -1.41
CA GLU A 146 -8.92 19.82 -2.46
C GLU A 146 -8.45 21.28 -2.56
N ALA A 147 -7.14 21.49 -2.67
CA ALA A 147 -6.59 22.81 -3.02
C ALA A 147 -6.63 23.01 -4.54
N VAL A 148 -7.48 23.94 -5.00
CA VAL A 148 -7.61 24.29 -6.42
C VAL A 148 -7.08 25.71 -6.63
N GLY A 149 -5.83 25.81 -7.09
CA GLY A 149 -5.12 27.09 -7.16
C GLY A 149 -4.94 27.67 -5.75
N ASP A 150 -5.37 28.92 -5.55
CA ASP A 150 -5.28 29.60 -4.25
C ASP A 150 -6.50 29.36 -3.34
N SER A 151 -7.45 28.52 -3.77
CA SER A 151 -8.70 28.27 -3.06
C SER A 151 -8.84 26.82 -2.65
N MET A 152 -9.29 26.58 -1.42
CA MET A 152 -9.62 25.24 -0.93
C MET A 152 -11.10 24.95 -1.19
N VAL A 153 -11.40 23.90 -1.95
CA VAL A 153 -12.76 23.44 -2.26
C VAL A 153 -13.11 22.27 -1.34
N VAL A 154 -14.25 22.38 -0.66
CA VAL A 154 -14.77 21.35 0.25
C VAL A 154 -16.18 20.97 -0.16
N CYS A 155 -16.49 19.68 -0.26
CA CYS A 155 -17.85 19.22 -0.56
C CYS A 155 -18.34 18.15 0.42
N GLY A 156 -19.64 18.19 0.69
CA GLY A 156 -20.32 17.26 1.58
C GLY A 156 -21.64 16.75 1.01
N SER A 157 -22.04 15.54 1.41
CA SER A 157 -23.22 14.82 0.89
C SER A 157 -24.55 15.51 1.19
N ARG A 158 -24.60 16.32 2.26
CA ARG A 158 -25.77 17.08 2.74
C ARG A 158 -27.09 16.32 2.55
N ALA A 159 -27.15 15.13 3.15
CA ALA A 159 -28.31 14.23 3.14
C ALA A 159 -28.89 13.98 1.73
N SER A 160 -28.09 13.42 0.83
CA SER A 160 -28.40 13.15 -0.59
C SER A 160 -28.53 14.37 -1.50
N THR A 161 -28.20 15.56 -1.01
CA THR A 161 -28.15 16.79 -1.82
C THR A 161 -26.77 17.47 -1.75
N PRO A 162 -25.73 16.87 -2.37
CA PRO A 162 -24.36 17.38 -2.33
C PRO A 162 -24.25 18.90 -2.44
N LYS A 163 -23.39 19.49 -1.60
CA LYS A 163 -23.08 20.92 -1.63
C LYS A 163 -21.57 21.13 -1.46
N CYS A 164 -21.05 22.18 -2.08
CA CYS A 164 -19.65 22.55 -2.00
C CYS A 164 -19.46 23.99 -1.51
N TRP A 165 -18.31 24.22 -0.89
CA TRP A 165 -17.90 25.46 -0.25
C TRP A 165 -16.45 25.79 -0.58
N HIS A 166 -16.13 27.08 -0.55
CA HIS A 166 -14.77 27.57 -0.39
C HIS A 166 -14.42 27.66 1.09
N LEU A 167 -13.29 27.08 1.48
CA LEU A 167 -12.74 27.22 2.83
C LEU A 167 -11.97 28.55 2.92
N LEU A 168 -12.43 29.45 3.79
CA LEU A 168 -11.88 30.79 3.99
C LEU A 168 -11.06 30.83 5.28
N ASN A 169 -9.82 31.33 5.17
CA ASN A 169 -8.89 31.56 6.28
C ASN A 169 -8.78 30.39 7.25
N ASP A 170 -8.95 29.16 6.75
CA ASP A 170 -8.97 27.93 7.54
C ASP A 170 -9.94 27.93 8.73
N SER A 171 -11.01 28.74 8.68
CA SER A 171 -11.91 28.93 9.83
C SER A 171 -13.39 29.00 9.45
N GLY A 172 -13.73 29.19 8.18
CA GLY A 172 -15.12 29.33 7.75
C GLY A 172 -15.38 28.77 6.36
N LEU A 173 -16.65 28.47 6.08
CA LEU A 173 -17.11 27.96 4.78
C LEU A 173 -17.99 29.00 4.09
N MET A 174 -17.71 29.25 2.82
CA MET A 174 -18.50 30.11 1.95
C MET A 174 -19.08 29.30 0.80
N ASP A 175 -20.37 29.45 0.53
CA ASP A 175 -21.05 28.72 -0.54
C ASP A 175 -20.40 28.98 -1.91
N MET A 176 -20.20 27.91 -2.69
CA MET A 176 -19.83 28.06 -4.10
C MET A 176 -21.04 28.57 -4.91
N SER A 177 -20.79 29.44 -5.88
CA SER A 177 -21.83 30.10 -6.68
C SER A 177 -22.59 29.16 -7.63
N ASP A 178 -21.97 28.06 -8.05
CA ASP A 178 -22.59 27.04 -8.91
C ASP A 178 -23.09 25.86 -8.09
N GLU A 179 -24.39 25.85 -7.76
CA GLU A 179 -25.02 24.75 -7.02
C GLU A 179 -25.00 23.43 -7.79
N THR A 180 -24.89 23.45 -9.12
CA THR A 180 -24.86 22.23 -9.94
C THR A 180 -23.49 21.58 -9.97
N ALA A 181 -22.43 22.31 -9.60
CA ALA A 181 -21.07 21.79 -9.54
C ALA A 181 -20.95 20.64 -8.52
N ALA A 182 -21.65 20.74 -7.38
CA ALA A 182 -21.54 19.76 -6.30
C ALA A 182 -21.99 18.34 -6.74
N MET A 183 -23.09 18.23 -7.50
CA MET A 183 -23.58 16.96 -8.06
C MET A 183 -22.65 16.35 -9.10
N ASN A 184 -21.73 17.15 -9.64
CA ASN A 184 -20.73 16.71 -10.60
C ASN A 184 -19.39 16.35 -9.96
N ILE A 185 -19.17 16.75 -8.70
CA ILE A 185 -17.96 16.51 -7.92
C ILE A 185 -18.13 15.31 -6.97
N LEU A 186 -19.27 15.24 -6.28
CA LEU A 186 -19.52 14.30 -5.20
C LEU A 186 -20.81 13.49 -5.43
N ALA A 187 -20.80 12.22 -5.02
CA ALA A 187 -21.98 11.37 -5.03
C ALA A 187 -22.95 11.70 -3.88
N PRO A 188 -24.27 11.46 -4.03
CA PRO A 188 -25.26 11.79 -3.00
C PRO A 188 -25.06 11.07 -1.66
N PHE A 189 -24.47 9.88 -1.67
CA PHE A 189 -24.27 9.05 -0.48
C PHE A 189 -22.78 8.76 -0.29
N PRO A 190 -22.23 8.85 0.94
CA PRO A 190 -20.80 8.69 1.19
C PRO A 190 -20.27 7.28 0.91
N SER A 191 -21.13 6.24 0.99
CA SER A 191 -20.78 4.89 0.55
C SER A 191 -20.51 4.80 -0.95
N GLN A 192 -21.02 5.75 -1.73
CA GLN A 192 -20.79 5.85 -3.16
C GLN A 192 -19.50 6.61 -3.40
N ARG A 193 -18.45 5.87 -3.69
CA ARG A 193 -17.12 6.44 -3.82
C ARG A 193 -17.03 7.41 -5.01
N SER A 194 -16.47 8.59 -4.76
CA SER A 194 -16.01 9.53 -5.77
C SER A 194 -14.51 9.80 -5.61
N ILE A 195 -13.83 10.13 -6.70
CA ILE A 195 -12.44 10.57 -6.67
C ILE A 195 -12.39 12.03 -7.10
N SER A 196 -11.69 12.84 -6.31
CA SER A 196 -11.30 14.21 -6.63
C SER A 196 -9.79 14.28 -6.81
N LEU A 197 -9.34 15.19 -7.68
CA LEU A 197 -7.93 15.49 -7.88
C LEU A 197 -7.84 16.93 -8.37
N SER A 198 -7.10 17.78 -7.66
CA SER A 198 -6.70 19.06 -8.25
C SER A 198 -5.40 18.95 -9.04
N ALA A 199 -5.41 19.53 -10.24
CA ALA A 199 -4.24 19.71 -11.08
C ALA A 199 -4.45 20.98 -11.91
N ASP A 200 -3.39 21.64 -12.38
CA ASP A 200 -3.45 22.82 -13.27
C ASP A 200 -4.46 23.93 -12.93
N GLY A 201 -4.74 24.16 -11.65
CA GLY A 201 -5.74 25.15 -11.21
C GLY A 201 -7.18 24.74 -11.54
N SER A 202 -7.41 23.47 -11.87
CA SER A 202 -8.71 22.86 -12.09
C SER A 202 -8.95 21.70 -11.14
N LEU A 203 -10.23 21.38 -10.92
CA LEU A 203 -10.68 20.21 -10.20
C LEU A 203 -11.16 19.17 -11.21
N TYR A 204 -10.64 17.97 -11.07
CA TYR A 204 -11.07 16.80 -11.81
C TYR A 204 -11.85 15.90 -10.85
N SER A 205 -12.97 15.36 -11.33
CA SER A 205 -13.84 14.52 -10.51
C SER A 205 -14.30 13.29 -11.29
N ALA A 206 -14.19 12.13 -10.65
CA ALA A 206 -14.66 10.87 -11.18
C ALA A 206 -15.74 10.30 -10.26
N LEU A 207 -16.96 10.24 -10.78
CA LEU A 207 -18.14 9.80 -10.05
C LEU A 207 -18.48 8.36 -10.42
N SER A 208 -18.54 7.47 -9.43
CA SER A 208 -19.00 6.10 -9.64
C SER A 208 -20.49 6.07 -10.02
N ALA A 209 -20.90 5.02 -10.74
CA ALA A 209 -22.30 4.82 -11.06
C ALA A 209 -23.07 4.35 -9.81
N ALA A 210 -24.07 5.12 -9.42
CA ALA A 210 -24.92 4.82 -8.28
C ALA A 210 -26.19 5.69 -8.28
N GLY A 211 -27.29 5.21 -7.67
CA GLY A 211 -28.49 6.01 -7.43
C GLY A 211 -29.17 6.60 -8.69
N GLY A 212 -29.00 5.95 -9.85
CA GLY A 212 -29.49 6.44 -11.15
C GLY A 212 -28.47 7.27 -11.95
N HIS A 213 -27.32 7.62 -11.37
CA HIS A 213 -26.20 8.24 -12.08
C HIS A 213 -25.40 7.18 -12.84
N THR A 214 -25.06 7.45 -14.10
CA THR A 214 -24.35 6.49 -14.98
C THR A 214 -22.83 6.46 -14.77
N GLY A 215 -22.33 7.34 -13.91
CA GLY A 215 -20.90 7.53 -13.66
C GLY A 215 -20.22 8.37 -14.75
N SER A 216 -19.15 9.08 -14.39
CA SER A 216 -18.49 10.02 -15.31
C SER A 216 -17.12 10.47 -14.82
N ILE A 217 -16.21 10.76 -15.75
CA ILE A 217 -14.98 11.51 -15.48
C ILE A 217 -15.14 12.93 -16.02
N ARG A 218 -14.84 13.94 -15.20
CA ARG A 218 -15.09 15.35 -15.50
C ARG A 218 -13.96 16.27 -15.08
N ARG A 219 -13.82 17.40 -15.78
CA ARG A 219 -13.21 18.62 -15.25
C ARG A 219 -14.35 19.51 -14.76
N THR A 220 -14.48 19.66 -13.46
CA THR A 220 -15.69 20.16 -12.79
C THR A 220 -15.60 21.63 -12.40
N TYR A 221 -14.42 22.08 -11.98
CA TYR A 221 -14.20 23.45 -11.51
C TYR A 221 -12.81 23.94 -11.92
N GLY A 222 -12.61 25.26 -11.99
CA GLY A 222 -11.33 25.88 -12.39
C GLY A 222 -11.47 26.85 -13.56
N THR A 223 -10.32 27.29 -14.08
CA THR A 223 -10.24 28.30 -15.16
C THR A 223 -10.47 27.71 -16.55
N LYS A 224 -10.26 26.40 -16.70
CA LYS A 224 -10.40 25.70 -17.98
C LYS A 224 -11.85 25.34 -18.27
N LYS A 225 -12.15 25.15 -19.56
CA LYS A 225 -13.45 24.64 -20.02
C LYS A 225 -13.78 23.30 -19.36
N GLN A 226 -15.00 23.18 -18.84
CA GLN A 226 -15.53 21.95 -18.26
C GLN A 226 -15.74 20.90 -19.34
N LEU A 227 -15.23 19.69 -19.09
CA LEU A 227 -15.32 18.54 -20.01
C LEU A 227 -15.83 17.32 -19.26
N LYS A 228 -16.47 16.40 -19.97
CA LYS A 228 -16.96 15.13 -19.41
C LYS A 228 -16.81 13.95 -20.37
N THR A 229 -16.86 12.74 -19.83
CA THR A 229 -17.01 11.52 -20.65
C THR A 229 -18.41 11.42 -21.24
N GLU A 230 -18.52 10.86 -22.44
CA GLU A 230 -19.81 10.45 -23.01
C GLU A 230 -20.38 9.25 -22.22
N THR A 231 -21.71 9.16 -22.11
CA THR A 231 -22.40 8.14 -21.30
C THR A 231 -22.04 6.70 -21.71
N LYS A 232 -21.76 6.47 -23.01
CA LYS A 232 -21.42 5.14 -23.52
C LYS A 232 -19.97 4.71 -23.29
N TRP A 233 -19.10 5.60 -22.83
CA TRP A 233 -17.67 5.30 -22.67
C TRP A 233 -17.36 4.53 -21.38
N LEU A 234 -18.22 4.63 -20.38
CA LEU A 234 -18.06 3.99 -19.08
C LEU A 234 -19.27 3.08 -18.82
N HIS A 235 -19.02 1.84 -18.43
CA HIS A 235 -20.09 0.88 -18.13
C HIS A 235 -20.15 0.60 -16.64
N ASN A 236 -21.08 1.28 -15.94
CA ASN A 236 -21.28 1.15 -14.49
C ASN A 236 -19.95 1.21 -13.69
N PRO A 237 -19.16 2.30 -13.85
CA PRO A 237 -17.82 2.40 -13.25
C PRO A 237 -17.89 2.54 -11.72
N GLN A 238 -16.91 1.96 -11.04
CA GLN A 238 -16.58 2.17 -9.63
C GLN A 238 -15.13 2.64 -9.54
N PHE A 239 -14.90 3.87 -9.10
CA PHE A 239 -13.57 4.50 -9.11
C PHE A 239 -12.74 4.14 -7.87
N ALA A 240 -11.45 3.90 -8.10
CA ALA A 240 -10.47 3.47 -7.09
C ALA A 240 -9.37 4.52 -6.85
N GLY A 241 -9.18 5.47 -7.77
CA GLY A 241 -8.18 6.53 -7.62
C GLY A 241 -7.98 7.35 -8.90
N ALA A 242 -7.16 8.38 -8.81
CA ALA A 242 -6.66 9.15 -9.94
C ALA A 242 -5.28 9.73 -9.61
N ALA A 243 -4.46 9.97 -10.63
CA ALA A 243 -3.15 10.59 -10.46
C ALA A 243 -2.73 11.37 -11.71
N VAL A 244 -1.96 12.44 -11.50
CA VAL A 244 -1.28 13.16 -12.58
C VAL A 244 -0.03 12.36 -12.99
N ILE A 245 0.10 12.10 -14.28
CA ILE A 245 1.29 11.50 -14.90
C ILE A 245 2.03 12.61 -15.66
N PRO A 246 3.10 13.18 -15.08
CA PRO A 246 3.79 14.33 -15.65
C PRO A 246 4.55 13.94 -16.92
N HIS A 247 4.54 14.82 -17.92
CA HIS A 247 5.33 14.69 -19.14
C HIS A 247 6.46 15.74 -19.15
N SER A 248 7.48 15.54 -19.99
CA SER A 248 8.54 16.53 -20.18
C SER A 248 8.05 17.86 -20.76
N ASP A 249 6.86 17.85 -21.35
CA ASP A 249 6.12 18.98 -21.90
C ASP A 249 4.81 19.06 -21.14
N LYS A 250 4.66 20.09 -20.30
CA LYS A 250 3.52 20.27 -19.40
C LYS A 250 2.17 20.29 -20.13
N LEU A 251 2.14 20.67 -21.41
CA LEU A 251 0.90 20.65 -22.20
C LEU A 251 0.42 19.22 -22.51
N LYS A 252 1.27 18.22 -22.28
CA LYS A 252 1.02 16.79 -22.47
C LYS A 252 0.96 16.02 -21.15
N ASP A 253 0.83 16.73 -20.02
CA ASP A 253 0.51 16.10 -18.76
C ASP A 253 -0.83 15.37 -18.89
N GLU A 254 -0.88 14.16 -18.37
CA GLU A 254 -2.05 13.29 -18.44
C GLU A 254 -2.57 13.01 -17.03
N ILE A 255 -3.86 12.73 -16.93
CA ILE A 255 -4.46 12.24 -15.70
C ILE A 255 -4.94 10.82 -15.95
N TYR A 256 -4.45 9.90 -15.13
CA TYR A 256 -4.89 8.52 -15.12
C TYR A 256 -5.99 8.35 -14.08
N PHE A 257 -7.03 7.59 -14.44
CA PHE A 257 -8.17 7.24 -13.61
C PHE A 257 -8.23 5.72 -13.49
N PHE A 258 -8.31 5.23 -12.26
CA PHE A 258 -8.33 3.80 -11.93
C PHE A 258 -9.75 3.41 -11.53
N PHE A 259 -10.35 2.42 -12.19
CA PHE A 259 -11.73 2.03 -11.92
C PHE A 259 -12.04 0.61 -12.37
N SER A 260 -13.16 0.06 -11.88
CA SER A 260 -13.75 -1.18 -12.37
C SER A 260 -15.11 -0.93 -13.00
N GLU A 261 -15.34 -1.51 -14.18
CA GLU A 261 -16.67 -1.61 -14.78
C GLU A 261 -17.38 -2.84 -14.21
N VAL A 262 -18.54 -2.62 -13.56
CA VAL A 262 -19.26 -3.67 -12.83
C VAL A 262 -20.44 -4.18 -13.65
N ASN A 263 -20.47 -5.47 -13.93
CA ASN A 263 -21.59 -6.12 -14.59
C ASN A 263 -22.54 -6.73 -13.55
N SER A 264 -23.56 -6.00 -13.13
CA SER A 264 -24.48 -6.43 -12.06
C SER A 264 -25.42 -7.58 -12.44
N THR A 265 -25.53 -7.92 -13.72
CA THR A 265 -26.39 -9.01 -14.23
C THR A 265 -25.59 -10.27 -14.60
N SER A 266 -24.30 -10.33 -14.26
CA SER A 266 -23.45 -11.48 -14.55
C SER A 266 -23.92 -12.72 -13.80
N SER A 267 -24.13 -13.82 -14.51
CA SER A 267 -24.21 -15.17 -13.92
C SER A 267 -22.84 -15.58 -13.36
N ALA A 268 -22.78 -16.67 -12.59
CA ALA A 268 -21.54 -17.17 -11.98
C ALA A 268 -20.40 -17.43 -13.00
N ASP A 269 -20.75 -17.70 -14.27
CA ASP A 269 -19.81 -17.99 -15.36
C ASP A 269 -19.29 -16.72 -16.07
N ILE A 270 -19.83 -15.55 -15.75
CA ILE A 270 -19.46 -14.27 -16.38
C ILE A 270 -18.63 -13.46 -15.40
N GLU A 271 -17.48 -12.97 -15.85
CA GLU A 271 -16.64 -12.05 -15.10
C GLU A 271 -17.44 -10.80 -14.60
N PRO A 272 -17.62 -10.62 -13.28
CA PRO A 272 -18.46 -9.56 -12.73
C PRO A 272 -17.77 -8.19 -12.72
N TYR A 273 -16.44 -8.17 -12.69
CA TYR A 273 -15.63 -6.95 -12.57
C TYR A 273 -14.59 -6.88 -13.69
N ARG A 274 -14.48 -5.73 -14.35
CA ARG A 274 -13.41 -5.46 -15.31
C ARG A 274 -12.63 -4.23 -14.88
N ALA A 275 -11.41 -4.43 -14.38
CA ALA A 275 -10.51 -3.33 -14.03
C ALA A 275 -10.02 -2.59 -15.29
N ARG A 276 -9.95 -1.27 -15.17
CA ARG A 276 -9.59 -0.33 -16.25
C ARG A 276 -8.66 0.75 -15.73
N ILE A 277 -7.76 1.17 -16.62
CA ILE A 277 -7.08 2.47 -16.53
C ILE A 277 -7.65 3.33 -17.64
N GLY A 278 -8.23 4.47 -17.29
CA GLY A 278 -8.61 5.53 -18.22
C GLY A 278 -7.58 6.65 -18.18
N ARG A 279 -7.37 7.36 -19.29
CA ARG A 279 -6.51 8.54 -19.34
C ARG A 279 -7.15 9.69 -20.10
N VAL A 280 -6.80 10.91 -19.73
CA VAL A 280 -7.13 12.15 -20.45
C VAL A 280 -5.93 13.09 -20.43
N CYS A 281 -5.85 13.98 -21.41
CA CYS A 281 -4.83 15.04 -21.43
C CYS A 281 -5.34 16.28 -20.68
N MET A 282 -4.49 16.86 -19.83
CA MET A 282 -4.81 18.08 -19.10
C MET A 282 -5.00 19.30 -20.01
N GLY A 283 -4.37 19.29 -21.19
CA GLY A 283 -4.51 20.32 -22.23
C GLY A 283 -5.75 20.19 -23.13
N ASP A 284 -6.67 19.24 -22.86
CA ASP A 284 -7.87 19.02 -23.69
C ASP A 284 -8.89 20.16 -23.53
N GLU A 285 -9.43 20.64 -24.65
CA GLU A 285 -10.41 21.73 -24.76
C GLU A 285 -11.78 21.25 -25.28
N GLY A 286 -11.93 19.94 -25.49
CA GLY A 286 -13.10 19.37 -26.13
C GLY A 286 -13.11 19.56 -27.64
N GLY A 287 -14.15 19.05 -28.27
CA GLY A 287 -14.35 19.18 -29.70
C GLY A 287 -15.03 20.48 -30.13
N PRO A 288 -15.21 20.69 -31.44
CA PRO A 288 -16.00 21.79 -31.98
C PRO A 288 -17.49 21.67 -31.60
N GLN A 289 -18.25 22.75 -31.79
CA GLN A 289 -19.68 22.84 -31.41
C GLN A 289 -20.55 21.68 -31.92
N ASN A 290 -20.26 21.16 -33.12
CA ASN A 290 -21.03 20.09 -33.76
C ASN A 290 -20.61 18.66 -33.34
N MET A 291 -19.48 18.48 -32.64
CA MET A 291 -18.98 17.16 -32.26
C MET A 291 -18.15 17.24 -30.98
N LEU A 292 -18.61 16.57 -29.92
CA LEU A 292 -17.94 16.51 -28.61
C LEU A 292 -17.66 17.89 -27.98
N PRO A 293 -18.57 18.89 -28.06
CA PRO A 293 -18.25 20.26 -27.64
C PRO A 293 -17.84 20.38 -26.17
N ASN A 294 -18.43 19.57 -25.29
CA ASN A 294 -18.11 19.56 -23.86
C ASN A 294 -17.62 18.18 -23.41
N SER A 295 -17.04 17.41 -24.33
CA SER A 295 -16.64 16.03 -24.10
C SER A 295 -15.15 15.86 -24.37
N TRP A 296 -14.49 14.99 -23.62
CA TRP A 296 -13.04 14.76 -23.81
C TRP A 296 -12.74 14.33 -25.25
N THR A 297 -11.71 14.92 -25.85
CA THR A 297 -11.20 14.49 -27.15
C THR A 297 -9.95 13.62 -27.01
N THR A 298 -9.50 13.38 -25.79
CA THR A 298 -8.29 12.60 -25.50
C THR A 298 -8.55 11.36 -24.63
N PHE A 299 -9.81 11.09 -24.28
CA PHE A 299 -10.15 9.95 -23.44
C PHE A 299 -9.87 8.61 -24.12
N LEU A 300 -9.03 7.79 -23.47
CA LEU A 300 -8.84 6.38 -23.81
C LEU A 300 -8.89 5.53 -22.54
N LYS A 301 -9.26 4.26 -22.68
CA LYS A 301 -9.20 3.27 -21.59
C LYS A 301 -8.55 1.96 -22.04
N ALA A 302 -7.88 1.29 -21.10
CA ALA A 302 -7.26 -0.01 -21.28
C ALA A 302 -7.86 -1.02 -20.30
N ARG A 303 -7.88 -2.31 -20.68
CA ARG A 303 -8.18 -3.40 -19.74
C ARG A 303 -6.95 -3.65 -18.87
N VAL A 304 -7.16 -3.85 -17.58
CA VAL A 304 -6.12 -4.24 -16.61
C VAL A 304 -6.48 -5.60 -16.03
N MET A 305 -5.49 -6.48 -15.89
CA MET A 305 -5.62 -7.79 -15.25
C MET A 305 -4.75 -7.83 -14.00
N CYS A 306 -5.28 -8.38 -12.92
CA CYS A 306 -4.48 -8.72 -11.73
C CYS A 306 -4.73 -10.17 -11.36
N GLY A 307 -3.70 -11.00 -11.48
CA GLY A 307 -3.79 -12.44 -11.29
C GLY A 307 -2.53 -13.10 -11.86
N ARG A 308 -2.30 -14.36 -11.51
CA ARG A 308 -1.15 -15.09 -12.03
C ARG A 308 -1.46 -15.64 -13.41
N ALA A 309 -0.60 -15.37 -14.39
CA ALA A 309 -0.73 -15.93 -15.73
C ALA A 309 -0.91 -17.46 -15.70
N GLY A 310 -1.85 -17.97 -16.50
CA GLY A 310 -2.17 -19.40 -16.55
C GLY A 310 -3.04 -19.93 -15.40
N THR A 311 -3.44 -19.10 -14.43
CA THR A 311 -4.37 -19.50 -13.36
C THR A 311 -5.77 -18.94 -13.57
N PRO A 312 -6.83 -19.67 -13.18
CA PRO A 312 -8.21 -19.19 -13.31
C PRO A 312 -8.56 -18.11 -12.26
N VAL A 313 -7.77 -17.99 -11.20
CA VAL A 313 -8.03 -17.04 -10.11
C VAL A 313 -7.58 -15.65 -10.54
N GLN A 314 -8.53 -14.72 -10.61
CA GLN A 314 -8.32 -13.35 -11.05
C GLN A 314 -8.94 -12.38 -10.04
N TYR A 315 -8.32 -11.21 -9.90
CA TYR A 315 -8.68 -10.15 -8.97
C TYR A 315 -8.96 -8.89 -9.80
N ASN A 316 -10.10 -8.84 -10.47
CA ASN A 316 -10.40 -7.79 -11.45
C ASN A 316 -11.29 -6.66 -10.91
N ASN A 317 -11.41 -6.55 -9.59
CA ASN A 317 -12.12 -5.47 -8.90
C ASN A 317 -11.14 -4.48 -8.25
N PHE A 318 -10.87 -3.37 -8.92
CA PHE A 318 -9.93 -2.34 -8.48
C PHE A 318 -10.50 -1.60 -7.25
N LYS A 319 -9.79 -1.61 -6.12
CA LYS A 319 -10.23 -1.00 -4.86
C LYS A 319 -9.54 0.30 -4.55
N GLN A 320 -8.22 0.35 -4.72
CA GLN A 320 -7.38 1.52 -4.44
C GLN A 320 -6.19 1.52 -5.37
N ALA A 321 -5.72 2.70 -5.78
CA ALA A 321 -4.49 2.85 -6.54
C ALA A 321 -3.59 3.94 -5.94
N PHE A 322 -2.28 3.73 -6.04
CA PHE A 322 -1.26 4.73 -5.73
C PHE A 322 -0.22 4.74 -6.84
N VAL A 323 0.23 5.93 -7.23
CA VAL A 323 1.25 6.10 -8.27
C VAL A 323 2.55 6.56 -7.63
N LEU A 324 3.60 5.76 -7.77
CA LEU A 324 4.95 6.08 -7.34
C LEU A 324 5.78 6.48 -8.57
N THR A 325 6.05 7.78 -8.71
CA THR A 325 6.91 8.31 -9.76
C THR A 325 8.33 8.53 -9.22
N SER A 326 9.34 8.17 -10.01
CA SER A 326 10.75 8.51 -9.71
C SER A 326 11.12 9.82 -10.43
N HIS A 327 11.02 9.84 -11.76
CA HIS A 327 11.22 11.01 -12.62
C HIS A 327 10.28 10.95 -13.83
N LEU A 328 9.54 12.03 -14.13
CA LEU A 328 8.65 12.11 -15.31
C LEU A 328 7.69 10.91 -15.43
N ARG A 329 7.74 10.19 -16.57
CA ARG A 329 6.87 9.04 -16.92
C ARG A 329 7.46 7.67 -16.55
N THR A 330 8.52 7.64 -15.74
CA THR A 330 9.09 6.40 -15.21
C THR A 330 8.58 6.20 -13.77
N GLY A 331 7.99 5.05 -13.50
CA GLY A 331 7.43 4.74 -12.20
C GLY A 331 6.51 3.53 -12.22
N LEU A 332 5.93 3.25 -11.05
CA LEU A 332 5.05 2.12 -10.81
C LEU A 332 3.68 2.58 -10.33
N ILE A 333 2.65 1.89 -10.79
CA ILE A 333 1.29 2.00 -10.27
C ILE A 333 1.04 0.78 -9.41
N TYR A 334 0.82 0.99 -8.12
CA TYR A 334 0.39 -0.06 -7.22
C TYR A 334 -1.13 -0.02 -7.07
N GLY A 335 -1.78 -1.17 -7.25
CA GLY A 335 -3.21 -1.29 -7.10
C GLY A 335 -3.59 -2.40 -6.13
N ILE A 336 -4.53 -2.12 -5.22
CA ILE A 336 -5.25 -3.14 -4.47
C ILE A 336 -6.42 -3.61 -5.32
N PHE A 337 -6.51 -4.92 -5.51
CA PHE A 337 -7.59 -5.57 -6.24
C PHE A 337 -8.28 -6.60 -5.39
N SER A 338 -9.58 -6.80 -5.59
CA SER A 338 -10.31 -7.91 -5.01
C SER A 338 -10.87 -8.87 -6.07
N ASN A 339 -11.15 -10.10 -5.64
CA ASN A 339 -11.99 -11.03 -6.37
C ASN A 339 -13.46 -10.93 -5.91
N SER A 340 -14.32 -11.82 -6.41
CA SER A 340 -15.75 -11.90 -6.04
C SER A 340 -16.01 -12.30 -4.59
N TRP A 341 -15.01 -12.86 -3.90
CA TRP A 341 -15.06 -13.23 -2.48
C TRP A 341 -14.46 -12.15 -1.57
N ASN A 342 -14.18 -10.95 -2.10
CA ASN A 342 -13.52 -9.84 -1.40
C ASN A 342 -12.11 -10.15 -0.86
N THR A 343 -11.46 -11.23 -1.31
CA THR A 343 -10.04 -11.44 -1.06
C THR A 343 -9.24 -10.40 -1.82
N THR A 344 -8.33 -9.72 -1.15
CA THR A 344 -7.54 -8.63 -1.72
C THR A 344 -6.10 -9.04 -2.00
N VAL A 345 -5.53 -8.53 -3.08
CA VAL A 345 -4.12 -8.67 -3.46
C VAL A 345 -3.58 -7.34 -3.96
N VAL A 346 -2.26 -7.20 -4.03
CA VAL A 346 -1.59 -6.03 -4.61
C VAL A 346 -0.93 -6.43 -5.92
N CYS A 347 -1.17 -5.67 -6.98
CA CYS A 347 -0.45 -5.78 -8.26
C CYS A 347 0.29 -4.46 -8.55
N ALA A 348 1.48 -4.56 -9.14
CA ALA A 348 2.25 -3.42 -9.62
C ALA A 348 2.21 -3.36 -11.15
N TYR A 349 2.22 -2.17 -11.73
CA TYR A 349 2.21 -1.96 -13.18
C TYR A 349 3.23 -0.89 -13.58
N SER A 350 3.97 -1.12 -14.66
CA SER A 350 4.91 -0.14 -15.20
C SER A 350 4.16 0.97 -15.96
N ILE A 351 4.41 2.23 -15.58
CA ILE A 351 3.84 3.39 -16.29
C ILE A 351 4.33 3.40 -17.76
N GLU A 352 5.57 3.00 -18.01
CA GLU A 352 6.15 2.96 -19.35
C GLU A 352 5.48 1.94 -20.27
N GLU A 353 5.10 0.79 -19.73
CA GLU A 353 4.37 -0.25 -20.47
C GLU A 353 2.95 0.20 -20.80
N ILE A 354 2.28 0.86 -19.84
CA ILE A 354 0.96 1.44 -20.05
C ILE A 354 1.00 2.52 -21.13
N ASP A 355 1.99 3.40 -21.09
CA ASP A 355 2.18 4.44 -22.10
C ASP A 355 2.44 3.84 -23.49
N ARG A 356 3.26 2.79 -23.57
CA ARG A 356 3.53 2.06 -24.82
C ARG A 356 2.24 1.45 -25.38
N ALA A 357 1.40 0.86 -24.53
CA ALA A 357 0.12 0.30 -24.94
C ALA A 357 -0.82 1.39 -25.49
N PHE A 358 -0.96 2.52 -24.79
CA PHE A 358 -1.81 3.62 -25.27
C PHE A 358 -1.31 4.26 -26.56
N ALA A 359 0.02 4.34 -26.76
CA ALA A 359 0.63 4.88 -27.97
C ALA A 359 0.54 3.92 -29.17
N GLY A 360 0.69 2.61 -28.94
CA GLY A 360 0.87 1.61 -30.00
C GLY A 360 -0.35 0.74 -30.31
N SER A 361 -1.22 0.45 -29.33
CA SER A 361 -2.27 -0.56 -29.47
C SER A 361 -3.32 -0.19 -30.52
N LYS A 362 -4.05 -1.17 -31.05
CA LYS A 362 -5.24 -0.90 -31.87
C LYS A 362 -6.41 -0.45 -30.99
N LEU A 363 -7.41 0.16 -31.60
CA LEU A 363 -8.65 0.50 -30.90
C LEU A 363 -9.67 -0.61 -31.14
N LYS A 364 -10.28 -1.07 -30.06
CA LYS A 364 -11.20 -2.21 -30.07
C LYS A 364 -12.37 -1.95 -31.01
N GLY A 365 -12.57 -2.87 -31.95
CA GLY A 365 -13.64 -2.78 -32.95
C GLY A 365 -13.37 -1.77 -34.08
N TYR A 366 -12.16 -1.19 -34.16
CA TYR A 366 -11.76 -0.30 -35.24
C TYR A 366 -10.68 -0.93 -36.12
N ASN A 367 -11.05 -1.36 -37.33
CA ASN A 367 -10.17 -2.09 -38.24
C ASN A 367 -9.50 -1.22 -39.31
N SER A 368 -9.81 0.07 -39.35
CA SER A 368 -9.25 0.99 -40.34
C SER A 368 -7.91 1.58 -39.88
N PRO A 369 -7.06 2.08 -40.80
CA PRO A 369 -5.85 2.80 -40.41
C PRO A 369 -6.17 4.02 -39.54
N LEU A 370 -5.46 4.16 -38.42
CA LEU A 370 -5.59 5.31 -37.52
C LEU A 370 -5.09 6.59 -38.20
N THR A 371 -5.71 7.71 -37.85
CA THR A 371 -5.32 9.04 -38.31
C THR A 371 -4.04 9.53 -37.63
N ASN A 372 -3.41 10.55 -38.21
CA ASN A 372 -2.35 11.34 -37.57
C ASN A 372 -2.89 12.77 -37.36
N PRO A 373 -2.92 13.34 -36.15
CA PRO A 373 -2.53 12.71 -34.87
C PRO A 373 -3.41 11.51 -34.51
N ARG A 374 -2.82 10.54 -33.78
CA ARG A 374 -3.50 9.33 -33.35
C ARG A 374 -4.69 9.69 -32.44
N PRO A 375 -5.86 9.05 -32.60
CA PRO A 375 -6.97 9.20 -31.67
C PRO A 375 -6.53 9.05 -30.20
N GLY A 376 -6.83 10.04 -29.35
CA GLY A 376 -6.53 10.03 -27.92
C GLY A 376 -5.16 10.57 -27.52
N THR A 377 -4.33 11.05 -28.46
CA THR A 377 -3.05 11.72 -28.12
C THR A 377 -3.27 13.15 -27.67
N CYS A 378 -2.40 13.65 -26.78
CA CYS A 378 -2.36 15.06 -26.39
C CYS A 378 -1.89 15.94 -27.55
N ALA A 379 -2.82 16.30 -28.44
CA ALA A 379 -2.58 17.14 -29.61
C ALA A 379 -3.70 18.18 -29.72
N GLN A 380 -3.36 19.37 -30.19
CA GLN A 380 -4.34 20.41 -30.47
C GLN A 380 -4.99 20.19 -31.83
N GLY A 381 -6.27 20.54 -31.96
CA GLY A 381 -6.96 20.57 -33.26
C GLY A 381 -7.22 19.19 -33.89
N HIS A 382 -7.79 18.25 -33.13
CA HIS A 382 -8.23 16.96 -33.67
C HIS A 382 -9.22 17.15 -34.84
N ASN A 383 -8.93 16.51 -35.98
CA ASN A 383 -9.82 16.55 -37.13
C ASN A 383 -11.10 15.73 -36.91
N GLN A 384 -12.13 16.00 -37.70
CA GLN A 384 -13.45 15.36 -37.58
C GLN A 384 -13.38 13.82 -37.60
N LYS A 385 -12.48 13.24 -38.41
CA LYS A 385 -12.29 11.79 -38.50
C LYS A 385 -11.75 11.23 -37.19
N THR A 386 -10.75 11.89 -36.60
CA THR A 386 -10.15 11.52 -35.31
C THR A 386 -11.20 11.58 -34.21
N LEU A 387 -11.98 12.66 -34.15
CA LEU A 387 -13.05 12.83 -33.16
C LEU A 387 -14.16 11.76 -33.27
N THR A 388 -14.51 11.36 -34.49
CA THR A 388 -15.48 10.27 -34.72
C THR A 388 -14.95 8.95 -34.18
N VAL A 389 -13.67 8.65 -34.42
CA VAL A 389 -13.03 7.42 -33.92
C VAL A 389 -13.02 7.41 -32.39
N ILE A 390 -12.62 8.50 -31.73
CA ILE A 390 -12.57 8.58 -30.25
C ILE A 390 -13.98 8.46 -29.66
N LYS A 391 -14.97 9.08 -30.31
CA LYS A 391 -16.37 9.00 -29.89
C LYS A 391 -16.86 7.56 -29.83
N ASP A 392 -16.45 6.72 -30.77
CA ASP A 392 -17.02 5.38 -30.94
C ASP A 392 -16.10 4.25 -30.44
N HIS A 393 -14.78 4.48 -30.36
CA HIS A 393 -13.76 3.49 -30.03
C HIS A 393 -12.73 3.97 -28.98
N PRO A 394 -13.15 4.27 -27.73
CA PRO A 394 -12.24 4.78 -26.69
C PRO A 394 -11.41 3.68 -26.00
N GLU A 395 -11.61 2.39 -26.30
CA GLU A 395 -10.91 1.28 -25.66
C GLU A 395 -9.79 0.73 -26.55
N ILE A 396 -8.60 0.53 -26.00
CA ILE A 396 -7.49 -0.14 -26.69
C ILE A 396 -7.64 -1.68 -26.64
N GLU A 397 -7.01 -2.40 -27.57
CA GLU A 397 -7.03 -3.87 -27.62
C GLU A 397 -6.06 -4.51 -26.63
N ASP A 398 -4.93 -3.86 -26.35
CA ASP A 398 -3.90 -4.39 -25.46
C ASP A 398 -4.44 -4.47 -24.02
N VAL A 399 -4.06 -5.55 -23.35
CA VAL A 399 -4.38 -5.78 -21.93
C VAL A 399 -3.13 -5.49 -21.13
N ILE A 400 -3.27 -4.66 -20.11
CA ILE A 400 -2.19 -4.33 -19.18
C ILE A 400 -2.08 -5.46 -18.14
N SER A 401 -0.93 -6.13 -18.14
CA SER A 401 -0.55 -7.15 -17.17
C SER A 401 0.29 -6.54 -16.04
N PRO A 402 0.29 -7.16 -14.85
CA PRO A 402 1.13 -6.71 -13.75
C PRO A 402 2.60 -7.07 -14.04
N VAL A 403 3.51 -6.35 -13.38
CA VAL A 403 4.93 -6.73 -13.29
C VAL A 403 5.03 -8.17 -12.80
N ASP A 404 5.95 -8.95 -13.36
CA ASP A 404 6.12 -10.40 -13.12
C ASP A 404 4.90 -11.28 -13.48
N GLU A 405 3.90 -10.74 -14.20
CA GLU A 405 2.68 -11.46 -14.61
C GLU A 405 1.95 -12.14 -13.42
N ALA A 406 2.10 -11.56 -12.23
CA ALA A 406 1.51 -12.04 -10.98
C ALA A 406 1.28 -10.91 -9.96
N PRO A 407 0.39 -11.12 -8.96
CA PRO A 407 0.35 -10.26 -7.78
C PRO A 407 1.66 -10.32 -6.98
N LEU A 408 1.95 -9.25 -6.23
CA LEU A 408 3.10 -9.18 -5.33
C LEU A 408 3.01 -10.28 -4.27
N ASP A 409 4.14 -10.93 -3.99
CA ASP A 409 4.25 -11.94 -2.94
C ASP A 409 4.41 -11.25 -1.58
N LEU A 410 3.30 -11.09 -0.87
CA LEU A 410 3.24 -10.41 0.42
C LEU A 410 3.32 -11.42 1.57
N PRO A 411 4.05 -11.11 2.66
CA PRO A 411 4.24 -12.01 3.78
C PRO A 411 2.98 -12.28 4.61
N VAL A 412 1.89 -11.54 4.36
CA VAL A 412 0.63 -11.63 5.11
C VAL A 412 -0.55 -11.77 4.16
N GLN A 413 -1.46 -12.70 4.48
CA GLN A 413 -2.77 -12.80 3.85
C GLN A 413 -3.78 -12.01 4.70
N ASP A 414 -3.97 -10.73 4.37
CA ASP A 414 -4.91 -9.84 5.06
C ASP A 414 -5.86 -9.16 4.06
N HIS A 415 -6.90 -8.50 4.58
CA HIS A 415 -7.79 -7.65 3.80
C HIS A 415 -7.22 -6.23 3.73
N PHE A 416 -6.68 -5.86 2.58
CA PHE A 416 -6.05 -4.56 2.32
C PHE A 416 -7.10 -3.52 1.93
N THR A 417 -7.08 -2.37 2.60
CA THR A 417 -8.04 -1.26 2.39
C THR A 417 -7.40 -0.04 1.74
N GLN A 418 -6.16 0.28 2.15
CA GLN A 418 -5.43 1.49 1.72
C GLN A 418 -4.01 1.13 1.28
N ILE A 419 -3.47 1.92 0.36
CA ILE A 419 -2.09 1.78 -0.12
C ILE A 419 -1.50 3.15 -0.39
N VAL A 420 -0.29 3.36 0.11
CA VAL A 420 0.62 4.45 -0.30
C VAL A 420 2.02 3.86 -0.45
N ALA A 421 2.87 4.51 -1.21
CA ALA A 421 4.23 4.04 -1.42
C ALA A 421 5.23 5.21 -1.37
N ASP A 422 6.48 4.88 -1.06
CA ASP A 422 7.62 5.79 -1.10
C ASP A 422 8.78 5.21 -1.91
N SER A 423 9.68 6.07 -2.37
CA SER A 423 10.94 5.69 -3.02
C SER A 423 12.11 6.17 -2.17
N VAL A 424 12.91 5.22 -1.70
CA VAL A 424 14.02 5.46 -0.77
C VAL A 424 15.33 5.20 -1.46
N LEU A 425 16.25 6.16 -1.42
CA LEU A 425 17.63 5.97 -1.84
C LEU A 425 18.42 5.32 -0.70
N ALA A 426 18.85 4.09 -0.90
CA ALA A 426 19.63 3.32 0.08
C ALA A 426 21.13 3.63 0.00
N VAL A 427 21.93 3.10 0.96
CA VAL A 427 23.38 3.35 1.04
C VAL A 427 24.16 2.82 -0.17
N ASN A 428 23.61 1.82 -0.87
CA ASN A 428 24.17 1.28 -2.11
C ASN A 428 23.87 2.15 -3.35
N ASP A 429 23.34 3.36 -3.18
CA ASP A 429 22.93 4.28 -4.24
C ASP A 429 21.81 3.72 -5.15
N GLU A 430 21.05 2.72 -4.65
CA GLU A 430 19.89 2.15 -5.34
C GLU A 430 18.57 2.63 -4.72
N HIS A 431 17.54 2.76 -5.56
CA HIS A 431 16.21 3.14 -5.14
C HIS A 431 15.36 1.92 -4.82
N TYR A 432 14.77 1.91 -3.63
CA TYR A 432 13.84 0.88 -3.17
C TYR A 432 12.43 1.44 -3.04
N SER A 433 11.45 0.70 -3.55
CA SER A 433 10.03 1.02 -3.36
C SER A 433 9.53 0.43 -2.03
N ILE A 434 9.04 1.29 -1.14
CA ILE A 434 8.43 0.88 0.13
C ILE A 434 6.92 1.04 0.01
N ILE A 435 6.17 -0.03 0.29
CA ILE A 435 4.72 -0.04 0.19
C ILE A 435 4.13 -0.12 1.59
N TYR A 436 3.31 0.87 1.94
CA TYR A 436 2.53 0.89 3.17
C TYR A 436 1.09 0.48 2.84
N LEU A 437 0.66 -0.66 3.39
CA LEU A 437 -0.70 -1.18 3.22
C LEU A 437 -1.49 -1.01 4.50
N GLY A 438 -2.66 -0.39 4.43
CA GLY A 438 -3.63 -0.41 5.52
C GLY A 438 -4.44 -1.70 5.47
N THR A 439 -4.63 -2.35 6.62
CA THR A 439 -5.52 -3.51 6.76
C THR A 439 -6.65 -3.25 7.75
N GLY A 440 -7.51 -4.25 7.96
CA GLY A 440 -8.52 -4.22 9.01
C GLY A 440 -7.96 -4.03 10.43
N ALA A 441 -6.64 -4.20 10.62
CA ALA A 441 -6.02 -4.01 11.92
C ALA A 441 -4.55 -3.47 11.89
N PHE A 442 -3.83 -3.47 10.76
CA PHE A 442 -2.35 -3.29 10.77
C PHE A 442 -1.76 -2.68 9.48
N ILE A 443 -0.49 -2.21 9.55
CA ILE A 443 0.33 -1.83 8.38
C ILE A 443 1.59 -2.69 8.28
N ILE A 444 2.01 -3.06 7.06
CA ILE A 444 3.20 -3.88 6.75
C ILE A 444 4.51 -3.11 7.02
N ALA A 445 4.82 -3.00 8.30
CA ALA A 445 5.99 -3.55 8.97
C ALA A 445 5.44 -3.94 10.36
N GLN A 446 4.60 -5.00 10.37
CA GLN A 446 3.50 -5.26 11.32
C GLN A 446 3.57 -4.42 12.60
N TYR A 447 2.95 -3.24 12.53
CA TYR A 447 2.74 -2.34 13.66
C TYR A 447 1.30 -2.50 14.15
N SER A 448 1.11 -2.88 15.41
CA SER A 448 -0.19 -2.71 16.09
C SER A 448 -0.27 -1.27 16.61
N LEU A 449 -0.76 -0.39 15.74
CA LEU A 449 -0.71 1.08 15.88
C LEU A 449 -1.88 1.63 16.71
N PHE A 450 -3.04 0.99 16.57
CA PHE A 450 -4.29 1.39 17.19
C PHE A 450 -4.55 0.57 18.45
N GLN A 451 -5.06 1.23 19.49
CA GLN A 451 -5.47 0.54 20.73
C GLN A 451 -6.78 -0.23 20.53
N ASP A 452 -7.55 0.15 19.52
CA ASP A 452 -8.81 -0.45 19.10
C ASP A 452 -8.61 -1.04 17.69
N ASP A 453 -9.04 -2.29 17.47
CA ASP A 453 -8.92 -3.02 16.18
C ASP A 453 -9.84 -2.44 15.09
N SER A 454 -9.66 -1.15 14.74
CA SER A 454 -10.44 -0.45 13.73
C SER A 454 -9.72 -0.42 12.37
N PRO A 455 -10.42 -0.67 11.26
CA PRO A 455 -9.81 -0.71 9.94
C PRO A 455 -9.23 0.64 9.52
N VAL A 456 -8.10 0.61 8.82
CA VAL A 456 -7.52 1.82 8.23
C VAL A 456 -8.42 2.31 7.10
N THR A 457 -8.99 3.51 7.26
CA THR A 457 -9.90 4.14 6.29
C THR A 457 -9.19 5.11 5.36
N ASN A 458 -8.10 5.76 5.81
CA ASN A 458 -7.36 6.73 5.01
C ASN A 458 -5.85 6.67 5.31
N MET A 459 -5.05 6.96 4.29
CA MET A 459 -3.60 7.13 4.42
C MET A 459 -3.14 8.30 3.56
N ALA A 460 -2.20 9.10 4.09
CA ALA A 460 -1.50 10.14 3.34
C ALA A 460 -0.01 10.09 3.70
N ILE A 461 0.87 10.28 2.72
CA ILE A 461 2.32 10.19 2.91
C ILE A 461 2.99 11.53 2.55
N ASP A 462 3.90 11.98 3.41
CA ASP A 462 4.83 13.07 3.17
C ASP A 462 6.25 12.50 3.18
N SER A 463 6.70 12.05 2.02
CA SER A 463 8.06 11.51 1.84
C SER A 463 9.15 12.54 2.14
N LYS A 464 8.88 13.85 1.89
CA LYS A 464 9.88 14.91 2.09
C LYS A 464 10.15 15.13 3.58
N LYS A 465 9.11 15.12 4.41
CA LYS A 465 9.25 15.22 5.87
C LYS A 465 9.45 13.88 6.57
N GLY A 466 9.26 12.77 5.85
CA GLY A 466 9.40 11.43 6.42
C GLY A 466 8.23 11.07 7.33
N HIS A 467 6.99 11.40 6.95
CA HIS A 467 5.80 11.14 7.75
C HIS A 467 4.70 10.37 6.99
N LEU A 468 4.02 9.48 7.70
CA LEU A 468 2.83 8.76 7.27
C LEU A 468 1.66 9.12 8.19
N TYR A 469 0.58 9.63 7.63
CA TYR A 469 -0.67 9.92 8.32
C TYR A 469 -1.66 8.80 8.06
N ILE A 470 -2.27 8.28 9.12
CA ILE A 470 -3.19 7.15 9.05
C ILE A 470 -4.46 7.52 9.81
N GLY A 471 -5.62 7.31 9.19
CA GLY A 471 -6.93 7.49 9.80
C GLY A 471 -7.68 6.18 9.94
N THR A 472 -8.40 6.04 11.04
CA THR A 472 -9.47 5.06 11.27
C THR A 472 -10.78 5.79 11.54
N GLU A 473 -11.86 5.06 11.87
CA GLU A 473 -13.11 5.70 12.31
C GLU A 473 -12.97 6.38 13.69
N LEU A 474 -11.93 6.07 14.47
CA LEU A 474 -11.78 6.53 15.86
C LEU A 474 -10.67 7.56 16.05
N GLU A 475 -9.60 7.48 15.27
CA GLU A 475 -8.45 8.35 15.45
C GLU A 475 -7.63 8.58 14.18
N VAL A 476 -6.81 9.61 14.22
CA VAL A 476 -5.80 9.94 13.20
C VAL A 476 -4.43 10.02 13.86
N GLN A 477 -3.43 9.36 13.27
CA GLN A 477 -2.09 9.28 13.81
C GLN A 477 -1.04 9.65 12.76
N ARG A 478 0.03 10.35 13.18
CA ARG A 478 1.23 10.61 12.36
C ARG A 478 2.37 9.70 12.82
N LEU A 479 2.94 8.94 11.90
CA LEU A 479 4.08 8.05 12.11
C LEU A 479 5.31 8.54 11.34
N PRO A 480 6.53 8.39 11.88
CA PRO A 480 7.73 8.56 11.09
C PRO A 480 7.88 7.41 10.07
N LEU A 481 8.34 7.71 8.86
CA LEU A 481 8.70 6.67 7.87
C LEU A 481 9.94 5.89 8.31
N ALA A 482 10.83 6.53 9.07
CA ALA A 482 12.06 5.96 9.58
C ALA A 482 12.12 6.07 11.12
N ASP A 483 12.10 4.93 11.82
CA ASP A 483 12.34 4.88 13.28
C ASP A 483 13.49 3.92 13.63
N CYS A 484 14.65 4.23 13.07
CA CYS A 484 15.82 3.37 13.12
C CYS A 484 16.38 3.16 14.53
N GLY A 485 16.11 4.09 15.46
CA GLY A 485 16.54 3.97 16.85
C GLY A 485 15.98 2.74 17.56
N ARG A 486 14.91 2.15 17.02
CA ARG A 486 14.25 0.94 17.54
C ARG A 486 15.00 -0.35 17.24
N TYR A 487 15.79 -0.41 16.17
CA TYR A 487 16.52 -1.61 15.78
C TYR A 487 17.73 -1.94 16.67
N GLY A 488 17.79 -1.39 17.87
CA GLY A 488 18.78 -1.71 18.88
C GLY A 488 20.06 -0.88 18.78
N VAL A 489 21.05 -1.30 19.58
CA VAL A 489 22.35 -0.61 19.76
C VAL A 489 23.50 -1.37 19.12
N SER A 490 23.22 -2.37 18.30
CA SER A 490 24.24 -3.16 17.62
C SER A 490 24.11 -3.07 16.11
N CYS A 491 25.24 -3.07 15.41
CA CYS A 491 25.28 -3.08 13.95
C CYS A 491 24.44 -4.22 13.39
N ARG A 492 24.56 -5.41 13.96
CA ARG A 492 23.86 -6.59 13.46
C ARG A 492 22.34 -6.49 13.58
N GLU A 493 21.80 -5.98 14.70
CA GLU A 493 20.36 -5.79 14.86
C GLU A 493 19.82 -4.76 13.85
N CYS A 494 20.60 -3.70 13.56
CA CYS A 494 20.30 -2.70 12.54
C CYS A 494 20.31 -3.28 11.12
N ILE A 495 21.36 -4.01 10.71
CA ILE A 495 21.44 -4.60 9.36
C ILE A 495 20.37 -5.66 9.14
N LEU A 496 20.05 -6.45 10.16
CA LEU A 496 18.98 -7.45 10.09
C LEU A 496 17.57 -6.85 10.07
N SER A 497 17.40 -5.54 10.29
CA SER A 497 16.10 -4.90 10.06
C SER A 497 15.74 -4.90 8.58
N ARG A 498 16.75 -4.83 7.70
CA ARG A 498 16.60 -4.66 6.25
C ARG A 498 15.68 -3.50 5.87
N ASP A 499 15.63 -2.50 6.74
CA ASP A 499 14.84 -1.30 6.54
C ASP A 499 15.63 -0.35 5.62
N PRO A 500 15.14 -0.04 4.41
CA PRO A 500 15.84 0.82 3.47
C PRO A 500 16.06 2.25 3.98
N TYR A 501 15.28 2.72 4.96
CA TYR A 501 15.51 4.02 5.59
C TYR A 501 16.65 4.02 6.61
N CYS A 502 17.13 2.85 7.04
CA CYS A 502 17.99 2.72 8.20
C CYS A 502 19.36 2.14 7.87
N ALA A 503 20.39 2.75 8.46
CA ALA A 503 21.77 2.27 8.38
C ALA A 503 22.46 2.35 9.73
N TRP A 504 23.48 1.51 9.92
CA TRP A 504 24.33 1.56 11.09
C TRP A 504 25.39 2.65 10.94
N ASP A 505 25.33 3.68 11.80
CA ASP A 505 26.34 4.74 11.88
C ASP A 505 27.49 4.29 12.78
N VAL A 506 28.63 3.94 12.14
CA VAL A 506 29.83 3.43 12.83
C VAL A 506 30.39 4.46 13.81
N SER A 507 30.34 5.74 13.46
CA SER A 507 30.87 6.85 14.27
C SER A 507 30.03 7.06 15.52
N LYS A 508 28.70 7.02 15.39
CA LYS A 508 27.76 7.20 16.50
C LYS A 508 27.45 5.90 17.26
N ARG A 509 27.88 4.75 16.72
CA ARG A 509 27.58 3.41 17.24
C ARG A 509 26.09 3.22 17.50
N LYS A 510 25.25 3.61 16.55
CA LYS A 510 23.79 3.46 16.63
C LYS A 510 23.18 3.25 15.25
N CYS A 511 22.01 2.61 15.21
CA CYS A 511 21.19 2.59 14.02
C CYS A 511 20.53 3.96 13.83
N ALA A 512 20.62 4.53 12.63
CA ALA A 512 20.18 5.89 12.33
C ALA A 512 19.46 5.93 10.97
N ALA A 513 18.56 6.90 10.83
CA ALA A 513 17.90 7.19 9.57
C ALA A 513 18.91 7.77 8.58
N ILE A 514 18.80 7.32 7.32
CA ILE A 514 19.54 7.88 6.20
C ILE A 514 18.89 9.20 5.85
N THR A 515 19.65 10.29 5.92
CA THR A 515 19.18 11.63 5.55
C THR A 515 19.66 11.98 4.15
N ALA A 516 18.86 12.74 3.38
CA ALA A 516 19.21 13.16 2.02
C ALA A 516 20.56 13.90 1.93
N ASP A 517 20.97 14.59 3.00
CA ASP A 517 22.23 15.34 3.07
C ASP A 517 23.45 14.47 3.47
N TYR A 518 23.28 13.16 3.66
CA TYR A 518 24.35 12.31 4.19
C TYR A 518 25.35 11.93 3.08
N ASP A 519 26.57 12.44 3.16
CA ASP A 519 27.64 12.12 2.21
C ASP A 519 28.22 10.72 2.52
N ASN A 520 27.78 9.70 1.78
CA ASN A 520 28.29 8.33 1.88
C ASN A 520 29.77 8.19 1.48
N LYS A 521 30.43 9.23 0.94
CA LYS A 521 31.86 9.20 0.60
C LYS A 521 32.78 8.91 1.79
N ALA A 522 32.30 9.10 3.03
CA ALA A 522 33.04 8.77 4.24
C ALA A 522 32.99 7.28 4.63
N GLY A 523 32.12 6.46 4.02
CA GLY A 523 31.98 5.03 4.35
C GLY A 523 31.55 4.74 5.79
N THR A 524 30.89 5.68 6.45
CA THR A 524 30.51 5.60 7.88
C THR A 524 29.18 4.91 8.14
N LEU A 525 28.35 4.74 7.11
CA LEU A 525 27.09 4.02 7.17
C LEU A 525 27.25 2.61 6.61
N ILE A 526 26.68 1.63 7.31
CA ILE A 526 26.61 0.25 6.86
C ILE A 526 25.12 -0.11 6.71
N GLN A 527 24.74 -0.64 5.56
CA GLN A 527 23.41 -1.16 5.27
C GLN A 527 23.52 -2.42 4.40
N THR A 528 22.58 -3.35 4.53
CA THR A 528 22.46 -4.50 3.63
C THR A 528 20.99 -4.91 3.53
N LEU A 529 20.46 -4.95 2.31
CA LEU A 529 19.04 -5.22 2.04
C LEU A 529 18.82 -6.61 1.44
N ASP A 530 19.66 -7.01 0.48
CA ASP A 530 19.44 -8.23 -0.32
C ASP A 530 19.99 -9.51 0.33
N GLN A 531 20.88 -9.39 1.32
CA GLN A 531 21.51 -10.52 2.01
C GLN A 531 21.43 -10.35 3.53
N SER A 532 21.11 -11.41 4.28
CA SER A 532 21.26 -11.44 5.76
C SER A 532 22.73 -11.46 6.20
N ASN A 533 23.65 -10.94 5.37
CA ASN A 533 25.07 -11.06 5.59
C ASN A 533 25.55 -10.02 6.60
N ALA A 534 25.21 -10.21 7.86
CA ALA A 534 25.68 -9.36 8.95
C ALA A 534 27.19 -9.48 9.23
N SER A 535 27.96 -10.20 8.40
CA SER A 535 29.43 -10.22 8.48
C SER A 535 30.06 -8.85 8.19
N VAL A 536 29.33 -7.96 7.50
CA VAL A 536 29.76 -6.58 7.23
C VAL A 536 29.98 -5.77 8.52
N CYS A 537 29.35 -6.18 9.64
CA CYS A 537 29.54 -5.57 10.95
C CYS A 537 30.88 -5.93 11.65
N GLY A 538 31.71 -6.80 11.06
CA GLY A 538 32.98 -7.26 11.61
C GLY A 538 32.86 -8.29 12.75
N ASP A 539 33.85 -9.18 12.86
CA ASP A 539 33.85 -10.34 13.78
C ASP A 539 33.83 -9.99 15.28
N THR A 540 34.10 -8.74 15.66
CA THR A 540 34.05 -8.31 17.06
C THR A 540 32.65 -8.31 17.67
N ALA A 541 31.59 -8.42 16.85
CA ALA A 541 30.22 -8.60 17.32
C ALA A 541 29.82 -10.09 17.46
N ALA A 542 30.58 -11.03 16.90
CA ALA A 542 30.13 -12.40 16.63
C ALA A 542 30.34 -13.41 17.79
N ARG A 543 30.84 -13.01 18.97
CA ARG A 543 31.20 -14.01 20.00
C ARG A 543 31.08 -13.65 21.46
N LYS A 544 30.22 -12.70 21.82
CA LYS A 544 29.64 -12.70 23.17
C LYS A 544 28.22 -13.21 23.05
N THR A 545 28.05 -14.52 23.16
CA THR A 545 26.78 -15.12 23.57
C THR A 545 26.35 -14.34 24.80
N ARG A 546 25.40 -13.42 24.63
CA ARG A 546 24.96 -12.52 25.70
C ARG A 546 24.15 -13.39 26.64
N SER A 547 24.83 -14.11 27.53
CA SER A 547 24.19 -14.96 28.51
C SER A 547 23.41 -14.02 29.44
N THR A 548 22.09 -14.15 29.42
CA THR A 548 21.24 -13.35 30.28
C THR A 548 21.27 -13.94 31.68
N THR A 549 21.15 -13.09 32.69
CA THR A 549 21.05 -13.56 34.07
C THR A 549 19.68 -14.23 34.27
N PRO A 550 19.62 -15.52 34.66
CA PRO A 550 18.34 -16.22 34.77
C PRO A 550 17.43 -15.58 35.80
N LYS A 551 16.24 -15.16 35.37
CA LYS A 551 15.22 -14.60 36.26
C LYS A 551 14.61 -15.71 37.13
N PRO A 552 14.58 -15.58 38.47
CA PRO A 552 13.99 -16.60 39.33
C PRO A 552 12.47 -16.64 39.13
N VAL A 553 11.92 -17.86 38.99
CA VAL A 553 10.48 -18.14 38.90
C VAL A 553 10.17 -19.20 39.95
N VAL A 554 9.45 -18.82 41.01
CA VAL A 554 9.05 -19.72 42.09
C VAL A 554 7.57 -20.02 41.93
N VAL A 555 7.22 -21.31 41.81
CA VAL A 555 5.83 -21.76 41.59
C VAL A 555 5.49 -22.87 42.57
N ASP A 556 4.24 -22.94 43.01
CA ASP A 556 3.78 -24.07 43.81
C ASP A 556 3.76 -25.35 42.97
N LYS A 557 3.93 -26.53 43.62
CA LYS A 557 4.07 -27.83 42.93
C LYS A 557 2.93 -28.15 41.95
N ASP A 558 1.72 -27.64 42.22
CA ASP A 558 0.52 -27.89 41.41
C ASP A 558 0.08 -26.66 40.59
N GLY A 559 0.86 -25.58 40.61
CA GLY A 559 0.56 -24.35 39.89
C GLY A 559 0.94 -24.40 38.41
N PRO A 560 0.19 -23.73 37.51
CA PRO A 560 0.57 -23.62 36.11
C PRO A 560 1.83 -22.76 35.96
N VAL A 561 2.82 -23.26 35.20
CA VAL A 561 4.06 -22.54 34.88
C VAL A 561 3.94 -21.96 33.47
N LEU A 562 4.14 -20.65 33.29
CA LEU A 562 4.23 -20.05 31.95
C LEU A 562 5.50 -19.24 31.86
N LEU A 563 6.38 -19.57 30.92
CA LEU A 563 7.63 -18.86 30.69
C LEU A 563 7.53 -18.07 29.37
N PRO A 564 7.25 -16.76 29.40
CA PRO A 564 7.10 -15.97 28.18
C PRO A 564 8.44 -15.64 27.55
N CYS A 565 8.53 -15.71 26.21
CA CYS A 565 9.66 -15.16 25.46
C CYS A 565 9.20 -14.07 24.50
N PRO A 566 9.61 -12.80 24.69
CA PRO A 566 9.20 -11.73 23.80
C PRO A 566 9.78 -11.94 22.41
N VAL A 567 8.92 -11.84 21.41
CA VAL A 567 9.32 -11.95 20.00
C VAL A 567 9.85 -10.60 19.55
N ARG A 568 11.11 -10.57 19.11
CA ARG A 568 11.83 -9.39 18.60
C ARG A 568 11.96 -9.38 17.07
N SER A 569 11.81 -10.53 16.42
CA SER A 569 11.75 -10.64 14.95
C SER A 569 10.85 -11.81 14.59
N PHE A 570 9.81 -11.58 13.79
CA PHE A 570 8.93 -12.66 13.31
C PHE A 570 9.53 -13.45 12.14
N HIS A 571 10.67 -13.01 11.60
CA HIS A 571 11.47 -13.78 10.63
C HIS A 571 12.41 -14.77 11.29
N ALA A 572 12.56 -14.68 12.61
CA ALA A 572 13.46 -15.52 13.36
C ALA A 572 12.76 -16.77 13.90
N THR A 573 13.50 -17.87 13.97
CA THR A 573 13.02 -19.10 14.60
C THR A 573 13.29 -19.05 16.10
N TYR A 574 12.26 -19.27 16.90
CA TYR A 574 12.36 -19.32 18.37
C TYR A 574 12.36 -20.75 18.87
N ARG A 575 13.23 -21.03 19.84
CA ARG A 575 13.25 -22.31 20.55
C ARG A 575 13.60 -22.12 22.02
N TRP A 576 13.11 -23.01 22.86
CA TRP A 576 13.44 -23.07 24.26
C TRP A 576 14.42 -24.21 24.52
N GLU A 577 15.41 -23.94 25.37
CA GLU A 577 16.44 -24.92 25.74
C GLU A 577 16.51 -25.04 27.25
N LYS A 578 16.67 -26.26 27.76
CA LYS A 578 16.89 -26.52 29.18
C LYS A 578 18.28 -27.10 29.44
N ASP A 579 18.96 -26.58 30.46
CA ASP A 579 20.20 -27.12 31.03
C ASP A 579 21.36 -27.35 30.02
N ASN A 580 21.61 -26.40 29.10
CA ASN A 580 22.69 -26.49 28.07
C ASN A 580 22.47 -27.65 27.07
N CYS A 581 21.38 -27.58 26.31
CA CYS A 581 21.03 -28.44 25.18
C CYS A 581 20.62 -29.89 25.53
N ILE A 582 20.26 -30.20 26.78
CA ILE A 582 19.79 -31.55 27.13
C ILE A 582 18.37 -31.80 26.63
N LYS A 583 17.56 -30.75 26.52
CA LYS A 583 16.22 -30.79 25.91
C LYS A 583 15.95 -29.51 25.13
N GLU A 584 15.45 -29.67 23.91
CA GLU A 584 14.93 -28.60 23.08
C GLU A 584 13.40 -28.66 23.03
N TYR A 585 12.78 -27.48 23.04
CA TYR A 585 11.35 -27.33 22.96
C TYR A 585 11.02 -26.36 21.81
N PRO A 586 10.27 -26.81 20.79
CA PRO A 586 9.84 -25.93 19.71
C PRO A 586 8.92 -24.86 20.29
N CYS A 587 8.99 -23.66 19.72
CA CYS A 587 8.22 -22.54 20.20
C CYS A 587 7.37 -21.96 19.07
N SER A 588 6.06 -22.02 19.22
CA SER A 588 5.11 -21.37 18.32
C SER A 588 4.79 -19.97 18.85
N ILE A 589 4.98 -18.95 18.01
CA ILE A 589 4.69 -17.56 18.34
C ILE A 589 3.17 -17.39 18.50
N SER A 590 2.74 -16.78 19.60
CA SER A 590 1.35 -16.39 19.84
C SER A 590 1.30 -14.94 20.31
N GLY A 591 0.73 -14.05 19.49
CA GLY A 591 0.77 -12.61 19.72
C GLY A 591 2.21 -12.07 19.74
N SER A 592 2.59 -11.38 20.81
CA SER A 592 3.94 -10.80 20.99
C SER A 592 4.93 -11.71 21.73
N SER A 593 4.55 -12.96 22.03
CA SER A 593 5.35 -13.85 22.87
C SER A 593 5.35 -15.29 22.36
N CYS A 594 6.46 -15.97 22.59
CA CYS A 594 6.65 -17.38 22.35
C CYS A 594 6.72 -18.08 23.71
N VAL A 595 5.54 -18.38 24.28
CA VAL A 595 5.38 -18.85 25.66
C VAL A 595 5.64 -20.35 25.75
N LEU A 596 6.54 -20.76 26.65
CA LEU A 596 6.67 -22.17 27.04
C LEU A 596 5.68 -22.48 28.16
N ALA A 597 4.80 -23.45 27.89
CA ALA A 597 3.80 -23.96 28.82
C ALA A 597 3.97 -25.47 29.06
N PRO A 598 3.70 -25.98 30.27
CA PRO A 598 3.73 -27.40 30.57
C PRO A 598 2.57 -28.11 29.86
N SER A 599 2.83 -29.28 29.32
CA SER A 599 1.82 -30.21 28.80
C SER A 599 1.95 -31.57 29.49
N PRO A 600 0.93 -32.45 29.43
CA PRO A 600 1.02 -33.81 29.97
C PRO A 600 2.21 -34.61 29.41
N GLU A 601 2.58 -34.34 28.16
CA GLU A 601 3.71 -34.95 27.46
C GLU A 601 5.05 -34.24 27.76
N LEU A 602 4.99 -33.05 28.36
CA LEU A 602 6.09 -32.11 28.48
C LEU A 602 6.09 -31.40 29.85
N PRO A 603 6.23 -32.13 30.98
CA PRO A 603 6.24 -31.54 32.31
C PRO A 603 7.51 -30.71 32.55
N LEU A 604 7.34 -29.43 32.88
CA LEU A 604 8.43 -28.53 33.21
C LEU A 604 8.97 -28.86 34.61
N LYS A 605 10.24 -29.27 34.68
CA LYS A 605 10.96 -29.55 35.94
C LYS A 605 11.82 -28.35 36.34
N GLU A 606 12.27 -28.32 37.59
CA GLU A 606 13.25 -27.34 38.07
C GLU A 606 14.49 -27.33 37.16
N GLY A 607 15.06 -26.14 36.97
CA GLY A 607 16.22 -25.95 36.11
C GLY A 607 16.24 -24.58 35.43
N VAL A 608 17.19 -24.41 34.52
CA VAL A 608 17.36 -23.15 33.78
C VAL A 608 16.83 -23.34 32.36
N TYR A 609 15.85 -22.52 32.00
CA TYR A 609 15.25 -22.46 30.67
C TYR A 609 15.75 -21.22 29.95
N ARG A 610 16.21 -21.37 28.71
CA ARG A 610 16.74 -20.30 27.86
C ARG A 610 15.92 -20.19 26.60
N CYS A 611 15.47 -18.99 26.27
CA CYS A 611 14.86 -18.71 24.98
C CYS A 611 15.95 -18.30 23.99
N LEU A 612 16.08 -19.07 22.92
CA LEU A 612 17.07 -18.87 21.87
C LEU A 612 16.34 -18.48 20.59
N VAL A 613 16.92 -17.52 19.87
CA VAL A 613 16.43 -17.02 18.59
C VAL A 613 17.48 -17.27 17.52
N GLU A 614 17.06 -17.75 16.36
CA GLU A 614 17.93 -17.98 15.19
C GLU A 614 17.44 -17.20 13.98
N GLU A 615 18.30 -16.32 13.44
CA GLU A 615 17.99 -15.48 12.29
C GLU A 615 19.26 -15.25 11.45
N GLY A 616 19.17 -15.53 10.14
CA GLY A 616 20.32 -15.41 9.23
C GLY A 616 21.53 -16.25 9.67
N GLY A 617 21.28 -17.45 10.21
CA GLY A 617 22.31 -18.39 10.67
C GLY A 617 23.02 -18.04 11.98
N LEU A 618 22.52 -17.05 12.74
CA LEU A 618 23.05 -16.74 14.07
C LEU A 618 22.04 -17.06 15.16
N GLN A 619 22.51 -17.75 16.19
CA GLN A 619 21.77 -18.03 17.40
C GLN A 619 22.10 -17.03 18.51
N GLN A 620 21.07 -16.47 19.16
CA GLN A 620 21.19 -15.55 20.29
C GLN A 620 20.26 -15.95 21.44
N GLU A 621 20.69 -15.74 22.68
CA GLU A 621 19.84 -15.85 23.87
C GLU A 621 19.05 -14.55 24.07
N VAL A 622 17.72 -14.65 24.06
CA VAL A 622 16.81 -13.50 24.29
C VAL A 622 16.66 -13.24 25.78
N LEU A 623 16.46 -14.31 26.55
CA LEU A 623 16.34 -14.32 28.01
C LEU A 623 16.44 -15.74 28.58
N SER A 624 16.57 -15.82 29.91
CA SER A 624 16.55 -17.07 30.65
C SER A 624 15.77 -16.96 31.96
N TYR A 625 15.20 -18.09 32.38
CA TYR A 625 14.47 -18.28 33.64
C TYR A 625 15.08 -19.41 34.46
N ARG A 626 15.08 -19.27 35.78
CA ARG A 626 15.38 -20.34 36.73
C ARG A 626 14.10 -20.74 37.44
N LEU A 627 13.55 -21.89 37.08
CA LEU A 627 12.33 -22.43 37.68
C LEU A 627 12.66 -23.24 38.94
N VAL A 628 11.99 -22.91 40.06
CA VAL A 628 12.10 -23.61 41.34
C VAL A 628 10.69 -23.87 41.88
N PHE A 629 10.39 -25.09 42.32
CA PHE A 629 9.11 -25.38 42.95
C PHE A 629 9.21 -25.16 44.46
N ASN A 630 8.20 -24.52 45.03
CA ASN A 630 8.18 -24.30 46.47
C ASN A 630 7.99 -25.65 47.18
N SER A 631 9.05 -26.20 47.75
CA SER A 631 8.94 -27.31 48.69
C SER A 631 8.36 -26.73 49.97
N GLY A 632 7.05 -26.88 50.17
CA GLY A 632 6.41 -26.57 51.44
C GLY A 632 7.04 -27.36 52.58
N GLN A 633 8.11 -26.85 53.17
CA GLN A 633 8.42 -27.09 54.56
C GLN A 633 7.54 -26.14 55.35
N LEU A 634 6.45 -26.69 55.90
CA LEU A 634 5.87 -26.12 57.10
C LEU A 634 7.00 -26.04 58.14
N SER A 635 7.44 -24.82 58.45
CA SER A 635 8.30 -24.58 59.60
C SER A 635 7.58 -25.09 60.84
N PRO A 636 8.22 -25.92 61.71
CA PRO A 636 7.64 -26.30 62.99
C PRO A 636 7.85 -25.15 63.97
N SER A 637 7.25 -24.01 63.69
CA SER A 637 7.24 -22.85 64.60
C SER A 637 5.99 -21.99 64.37
N SER A 638 4.83 -22.63 64.30
CA SER A 638 3.54 -21.96 64.48
C SER A 638 2.45 -22.93 64.95
N VAL A 639 2.82 -23.94 65.75
CA VAL A 639 1.88 -24.73 66.55
C VAL A 639 1.91 -24.21 67.99
N SER A 640 1.58 -22.93 68.19
CA SER A 640 1.26 -22.43 69.53
C SER A 640 0.21 -21.32 69.57
N SER A 641 -0.37 -20.93 68.43
CA SER A 641 -1.41 -19.89 68.37
C SER A 641 -2.80 -20.40 67.97
N LEU A 642 -2.94 -21.68 67.61
CA LEU A 642 -4.24 -22.27 67.22
C LEU A 642 -4.96 -23.05 68.34
N VAL A 643 -4.35 -23.24 69.51
CA VAL A 643 -5.02 -23.86 70.67
C VAL A 643 -5.76 -22.82 71.54
N SER A 644 -5.39 -21.55 71.46
CA SER A 644 -6.04 -20.48 72.25
C SER A 644 -7.33 -19.93 71.60
N ALA A 645 -7.56 -20.16 70.31
CA ALA A 645 -8.75 -19.67 69.60
C ALA A 645 -9.94 -20.66 69.60
N LEU A 646 -9.71 -21.94 69.92
CA LEU A 646 -10.76 -22.97 69.97
C LEU A 646 -11.32 -23.22 71.38
N LEU A 647 -10.74 -22.63 72.43
CA LEU A 647 -11.23 -22.72 73.81
C LEU A 647 -12.10 -21.53 74.26
N LEU A 648 -12.19 -20.46 73.46
CA LEU A 648 -13.03 -19.28 73.75
C LEU A 648 -14.36 -19.27 72.98
N ALA A 649 -14.59 -20.19 72.05
CA ALA A 649 -15.83 -20.30 71.27
C ALA A 649 -16.82 -21.35 71.81
N ALA A 650 -16.60 -21.91 73.00
CA ALA A 650 -17.44 -22.95 73.59
C ALA A 650 -18.15 -22.55 74.90
N ILE A 651 -18.15 -21.26 75.30
CA ILE A 651 -18.80 -20.82 76.56
C ILE A 651 -19.90 -19.76 76.37
N THR A 652 -20.15 -19.23 75.17
CA THR A 652 -21.16 -18.16 74.99
C THR A 652 -22.43 -18.54 74.22
N THR A 653 -22.78 -19.82 74.12
CA THR A 653 -24.09 -20.27 73.60
C THR A 653 -24.88 -21.13 74.59
N HIS A 654 -24.73 -20.85 75.88
CA HIS A 654 -25.76 -21.13 76.88
C HIS A 654 -25.84 -19.88 77.74
N TRP A 655 -26.78 -18.98 77.46
CA TRP A 655 -27.52 -18.13 78.41
C TRP A 655 -28.35 -17.13 77.60
N LEU A 656 -29.60 -17.56 77.37
CA LEU A 656 -30.85 -16.82 77.17
C LEU A 656 -31.19 -16.06 75.87
N LEU A 657 -32.39 -16.42 75.40
CA LEU A 657 -33.57 -15.58 75.13
C LEU A 657 -33.35 -14.21 74.48
#